data_AF-A0A4S9A229-F1
#
_entry.id   AF-A0A4S9A229-F1
#
_cell.length_a   1.000
_cell.length_b   1.000
_cell.length_c   1.000
_cell.angle_alpha   90.00
_cell.angle_beta   90.00
_cell.angle_gamma   90.00
#
_symmetry.space_group_name_H-M   'P 1'
#
loop_
_entity.id
_entity.type
_entity.pdbx_description
1 polymer ?
#
loop_
_entity_poly.entity_id
_entity_poly.type
_entity_poly.pdbx_seq_one_letter_code
_entity_poly.pdbx_strand_id
1 'polypeptide(L)'
;MRVFARLKSSSKSGLLSSSSPFQRYSGIHPAAFHTGNYSLSARCENRISGRFRQIASHNRIVWRSLSQDHGPATSDRVDLEAEDQDFIHGRKDVHDFHDRIRSLLLRKDYHGLIKLFSATEDNLKFIQSVPENTFTEILAHLQPKNTLEWATIPYSQLSPAMVQQLHLPSADSLIREHLLNAIQILDRRNKSGKILSVTDYSLILGFARWTGQRDVAESFWRAMETDHVVPDLKCYNNYLGAIVSHLRHEPYASHSRRLTAFRIEARSKPSPNARHAAYKIGDGGIKQEVMSFHREMIQNDVVPDEETFRLLILGVAREGDLDTVKKILRQVWRIDVDGIVNGLEDGYSEKELDMSPTSPLYPTPFLIYAIAHAFGINNDIPTALRLVDHVSRTLKVEVFDHVWHELFNWTFVLSLPRQASRREHAYLPKASVQKIWEVMRNKPYNVRPTMSMYNKLIKSLFIQQRTRDMWHYMCEALPLFEDMRIKTRDLSKALRKALRQPRHEIYTAQPVGQLHEDYMHSRVAQKTSRLWLKRWVRLLLASMYSWRKVDKDLFWSTIQIPKVILEWKEFMPSKVWYDIPDGRVGIILRSGEEKEIYQEKTMDIMDANDKVLGNNSLLPVQDGNRYLLTRRQQKAATKRGRVILNQQTKAEKDSAGQKLQPEIDDE
;
A
#
# COMPACT_ATOMS: atom_id res chain seq x y z
N MET A 1 22.68 24.70 -36.49
CA MET A 1 22.64 24.89 -37.95
C MET A 1 23.10 23.60 -38.64
N ARG A 2 22.20 22.99 -39.45
CA ARG A 2 22.38 22.08 -40.61
C ARG A 2 23.35 20.88 -40.43
N VAL A 3 22.98 19.61 -40.62
CA VAL A 3 22.08 19.04 -41.65
C VAL A 3 21.34 17.79 -41.12
N PHE A 4 20.03 17.92 -40.99
CA PHE A 4 19.04 16.84 -41.16
C PHE A 4 18.66 16.81 -42.65
N ALA A 5 18.81 15.68 -43.34
CA ALA A 5 18.07 15.40 -44.59
C ALA A 5 18.25 13.93 -45.03
N ARG A 6 17.20 13.11 -44.89
CA ARG A 6 16.61 12.29 -45.97
C ARG A 6 15.58 11.31 -45.40
N LEU A 7 14.34 11.77 -45.38
CA LEU A 7 13.15 10.95 -45.57
C LEU A 7 12.55 11.38 -46.92
N LYS A 8 12.47 10.45 -47.89
CA LYS A 8 11.31 10.32 -48.79
C LYS A 8 11.41 9.07 -49.68
N SER A 9 10.34 8.27 -49.58
CA SER A 9 9.67 7.47 -50.61
C SER A 9 10.44 6.41 -51.40
N SER A 10 10.06 5.15 -51.16
CA SER A 10 9.58 4.31 -52.28
C SER A 10 8.48 3.36 -51.81
N SER A 11 7.25 3.65 -52.22
CA SER A 11 6.17 2.68 -52.33
C SER A 11 6.51 1.68 -53.43
N LYS A 12 6.56 0.38 -53.12
CA LYS A 12 6.28 -0.68 -54.10
C LYS A 12 5.58 -1.83 -53.40
N SER A 13 4.36 -2.07 -53.89
CA SER A 13 3.52 -3.25 -53.75
C SER A 13 4.29 -4.54 -54.04
N GLY A 14 4.12 -5.53 -53.15
CA GLY A 14 4.57 -6.90 -53.34
C GLY A 14 3.69 -7.84 -52.54
N LEU A 15 2.57 -8.24 -53.15
CA LEU A 15 1.77 -9.40 -52.76
C LEU A 15 2.66 -10.64 -52.80
N LEU A 16 2.94 -11.24 -51.65
CA LEU A 16 3.28 -12.67 -51.58
C LEU A 16 2.66 -13.28 -50.33
N SER A 17 1.67 -14.14 -50.60
CA SER A 17 1.11 -15.11 -49.69
C SER A 17 2.18 -16.08 -49.20
N SER A 18 2.32 -16.22 -47.88
CA SER A 18 2.85 -17.45 -47.30
C SER A 18 2.10 -17.74 -46.01
N SER A 19 1.11 -18.61 -46.15
CA SER A 19 0.48 -19.40 -45.11
C SER A 19 1.51 -19.97 -44.12
N SER A 20 1.37 -19.64 -42.83
CA SER A 20 2.09 -20.28 -41.74
C SER A 20 1.09 -20.93 -40.77
N PRO A 21 1.25 -22.21 -40.44
CA PRO A 21 0.27 -23.01 -39.70
C PRO A 21 0.44 -22.76 -38.19
N PHE A 22 -0.49 -22.04 -37.58
CA PHE A 22 -0.63 -21.96 -36.11
C PHE A 22 -2.02 -22.43 -35.69
N GLN A 23 -2.28 -23.71 -35.94
CA GLN A 23 -3.36 -24.45 -35.27
C GLN A 23 -2.88 -25.88 -35.03
N ARG A 24 -2.38 -26.13 -33.82
CA ARG A 24 -2.58 -27.31 -32.96
C ARG A 24 -1.52 -27.33 -31.86
N TYR A 25 -1.87 -27.95 -30.74
CA TYR A 25 -1.09 -28.18 -29.52
C TYR A 25 -1.26 -27.18 -28.37
N SER A 26 -2.49 -27.23 -27.84
CA SER A 26 -2.80 -27.26 -26.41
C SER A 26 -1.87 -28.21 -25.64
N GLY A 27 -1.29 -27.73 -24.54
CA GLY A 27 -0.51 -28.62 -23.66
C GLY A 27 0.25 -28.00 -22.50
N ILE A 28 0.36 -26.67 -22.37
CA ILE A 28 0.72 -26.00 -21.11
C ILE A 28 -0.10 -24.72 -21.04
N HIS A 29 -1.18 -24.76 -20.27
CA HIS A 29 -1.98 -23.57 -19.95
C HIS A 29 -1.05 -22.55 -19.26
N PRO A 30 -0.85 -21.34 -19.79
CA PRO A 30 -0.52 -20.21 -18.94
C PRO A 30 -1.67 -20.13 -17.95
N ALA A 31 -1.41 -20.39 -16.66
CA ALA A 31 -2.43 -20.28 -15.64
C ALA A 31 -3.11 -18.93 -15.83
N ALA A 32 -4.39 -19.02 -16.17
CA ALA A 32 -5.21 -17.91 -16.57
C ALA A 32 -5.02 -16.77 -15.57
N PHE A 33 -4.71 -15.60 -16.09
CA PHE A 33 -5.16 -14.35 -15.50
C PHE A 33 -6.69 -14.40 -15.50
N HIS A 34 -7.27 -15.10 -14.53
CA HIS A 34 -8.64 -14.85 -14.14
C HIS A 34 -8.64 -13.49 -13.43
N THR A 35 -8.88 -12.43 -14.20
CA THR A 35 -9.92 -11.49 -13.78
C THR A 35 -11.21 -12.29 -13.78
N GLY A 36 -11.51 -12.97 -12.68
CA GLY A 36 -12.80 -13.61 -12.51
C GLY A 36 -13.88 -12.54 -12.71
N ASN A 37 -14.86 -12.84 -13.55
CA ASN A 37 -16.18 -12.25 -13.43
C ASN A 37 -16.69 -12.58 -12.02
N TYR A 38 -16.37 -11.75 -11.05
CA TYR A 38 -16.97 -11.77 -9.72
C TYR A 38 -18.18 -10.83 -9.75
N SER A 39 -19.20 -11.22 -10.50
CA SER A 39 -20.56 -10.79 -10.23
C SER A 39 -21.04 -11.59 -9.03
N LEU A 40 -20.67 -11.17 -7.81
CA LEU A 40 -21.27 -11.55 -6.51
C LEU A 40 -20.43 -10.96 -5.34
N SER A 41 -20.45 -9.63 -5.20
CA SER A 41 -20.22 -8.90 -3.93
C SER A 41 -20.74 -7.45 -3.97
N ALA A 42 -21.02 -6.93 -5.17
CA ALA A 42 -21.58 -5.58 -5.38
C ALA A 42 -22.89 -5.29 -4.61
N ARG A 43 -23.63 -6.32 -4.17
CA ARG A 43 -24.83 -6.16 -3.32
C ARG A 43 -24.50 -5.86 -1.84
N CYS A 44 -23.32 -6.22 -1.33
CA CYS A 44 -22.89 -5.88 0.03
C CYS A 44 -22.11 -4.55 0.07
N GLU A 45 -21.29 -4.27 -0.94
CA GLU A 45 -20.51 -3.02 -1.04
C GLU A 45 -21.40 -1.77 -1.26
N ASN A 46 -22.53 -1.92 -1.96
CA ASN A 46 -23.49 -0.81 -2.15
C ASN A 46 -24.40 -0.56 -0.94
N ARG A 47 -24.56 -1.53 -0.03
CA ARG A 47 -25.40 -1.36 1.17
C ARG A 47 -24.68 -0.57 2.27
N ILE A 48 -23.34 -0.58 2.26
CA ILE A 48 -22.50 0.08 3.28
C ILE A 48 -22.14 1.51 2.85
N SER A 49 -21.78 1.75 1.58
CA SER A 49 -21.63 3.13 1.05
C SER A 49 -22.97 3.87 0.98
N GLY A 50 -24.08 3.16 0.75
CA GLY A 50 -25.44 3.71 0.84
C GLY A 50 -25.87 4.08 2.27
N ARG A 51 -25.38 3.34 3.29
CA ARG A 51 -25.67 3.63 4.71
C ARG A 51 -24.92 4.85 5.23
N PHE A 52 -23.66 5.04 4.85
CA PHE A 52 -22.93 6.29 5.13
C PHE A 52 -23.58 7.52 4.46
N ARG A 53 -24.16 7.36 3.26
CA ARG A 53 -24.91 8.44 2.58
C ARG A 53 -26.20 8.86 3.31
N GLN A 54 -26.87 7.96 4.03
CA GLN A 54 -28.10 8.29 4.77
C GLN A 54 -27.81 9.05 6.07
N ILE A 55 -26.64 8.81 6.68
CA ILE A 55 -26.18 9.42 7.94
C ILE A 55 -25.86 10.92 7.77
N ALA A 56 -25.52 11.35 6.55
CA ALA A 56 -25.09 12.73 6.24
C ALA A 56 -26.23 13.78 6.26
N SER A 57 -27.48 13.42 6.57
CA SER A 57 -28.64 14.31 6.40
C SER A 57 -29.14 15.01 7.68
N HIS A 58 -28.69 14.63 8.89
CA HIS A 58 -29.25 15.21 10.13
C HIS A 58 -28.19 15.44 11.23
N ASN A 59 -27.92 16.73 11.49
CA ASN A 59 -26.80 17.33 12.26
C ASN A 59 -26.64 16.98 13.76
N ARG A 60 -27.33 15.97 14.30
CA ARG A 60 -27.10 15.48 15.69
C ARG A 60 -26.77 13.98 15.77
N ILE A 61 -26.72 13.31 14.62
CA ILE A 61 -26.65 11.85 14.53
C ILE A 61 -25.21 11.34 14.31
N VAL A 62 -24.23 12.19 13.97
CA VAL A 62 -22.85 11.75 13.66
C VAL A 62 -22.24 10.93 14.81
N TRP A 63 -22.37 11.41 16.04
CA TRP A 63 -21.85 10.73 17.24
C TRP A 63 -22.64 9.49 17.68
N ARG A 64 -23.96 9.44 17.42
CA ARG A 64 -24.83 8.30 17.79
C ARG A 64 -24.89 7.20 16.73
N SER A 65 -24.95 7.53 15.45
CA SER A 65 -25.06 6.53 14.36
C SER A 65 -23.78 5.74 14.13
N LEU A 66 -22.61 6.35 14.28
CA LEU A 66 -21.32 5.64 14.21
C LEU A 66 -21.15 4.63 15.36
N SER A 67 -21.86 4.83 16.49
CA SER A 67 -21.79 3.99 17.68
C SER A 67 -22.94 2.97 17.82
N GLN A 68 -24.11 3.18 17.19
CA GLN A 68 -25.31 2.35 17.41
C GLN A 68 -25.65 1.36 16.29
N ASP A 69 -25.17 1.56 15.05
CA ASP A 69 -25.56 0.71 13.89
C ASP A 69 -24.70 -0.56 13.73
N HIS A 70 -23.84 -0.84 14.70
CA HIS A 70 -23.27 -2.17 14.90
C HIS A 70 -24.13 -2.86 15.95
N GLY A 71 -25.00 -3.78 15.49
CA GLY A 71 -25.60 -4.77 16.38
C GLY A 71 -24.49 -5.35 17.26
N PRO A 72 -24.77 -5.61 18.54
CA PRO A 72 -23.79 -5.57 19.63
C PRO A 72 -22.49 -6.15 19.09
N ALA A 73 -21.43 -5.34 19.05
CA ALA A 73 -20.10 -5.92 19.11
C ALA A 73 -20.25 -7.04 20.12
N THR A 74 -20.01 -8.30 19.72
CA THR A 74 -20.04 -9.36 20.71
C THR A 74 -19.16 -8.81 21.80
N SER A 75 -19.79 -8.55 22.94
CA SER A 75 -19.14 -8.19 24.19
C SER A 75 -18.45 -9.47 24.61
N ASP A 76 -17.57 -9.99 23.76
CA ASP A 76 -16.48 -10.83 24.15
C ASP A 76 -15.66 -9.86 24.96
N ARG A 77 -15.88 -9.95 26.28
CA ARG A 77 -15.02 -9.38 27.30
C ARG A 77 -13.61 -9.48 26.74
N VAL A 78 -13.05 -8.33 26.37
CA VAL A 78 -11.61 -8.24 26.24
C VAL A 78 -11.14 -8.61 27.63
N ASP A 79 -10.54 -9.79 27.79
CA ASP A 79 -10.00 -10.22 29.07
C ASP A 79 -8.97 -9.15 29.46
N LEU A 80 -9.42 -8.24 30.31
CA LEU A 80 -8.60 -7.22 30.92
C LEU A 80 -7.55 -7.97 31.73
N GLU A 81 -6.28 -7.57 31.61
CA GLU A 81 -5.26 -8.02 32.56
C GLU A 81 -5.77 -7.72 33.97
N ALA A 82 -5.44 -8.57 34.95
CA ALA A 82 -5.91 -8.43 36.33
C ALA A 82 -5.71 -6.99 36.87
N GLU A 83 -4.63 -6.30 36.48
CA GLU A 83 -4.36 -4.91 36.86
C GLU A 83 -5.21 -3.84 36.14
N ASP A 84 -5.67 -4.09 34.91
CA ASP A 84 -6.59 -3.18 34.22
C ASP A 84 -8.02 -3.35 34.76
N GLN A 85 -8.38 -4.56 35.21
CA GLN A 85 -9.57 -4.78 36.04
C GLN A 85 -9.41 -4.12 37.42
N ASP A 86 -8.25 -4.22 38.06
CA ASP A 86 -7.97 -3.59 39.36
C ASP A 86 -7.94 -2.05 39.27
N PHE A 87 -7.60 -1.46 38.12
CA PHE A 87 -7.68 0.00 37.91
C PHE A 87 -9.13 0.47 37.72
N ILE A 88 -9.97 -0.34 37.06
CA ILE A 88 -11.40 -0.04 36.84
C ILE A 88 -12.21 -0.31 38.12
N HIS A 89 -11.78 -1.26 38.96
CA HIS A 89 -12.48 -1.64 40.20
C HIS A 89 -11.87 -1.02 41.47
N GLY A 90 -10.62 -0.58 41.42
CA GLY A 90 -9.95 0.14 42.50
C GLY A 90 -10.18 1.64 42.40
N ARG A 91 -10.63 2.27 43.50
CA ARG A 91 -10.72 3.73 43.63
C ARG A 91 -9.34 4.36 43.37
N LYS A 92 -9.09 4.83 42.15
CA LYS A 92 -7.91 5.64 41.80
C LYS A 92 -8.33 7.03 41.36
N ASP A 93 -7.51 8.01 41.72
CA ASP A 93 -7.81 9.43 41.60
C ASP A 93 -7.49 9.99 40.20
N VAL A 94 -7.78 11.28 39.99
CA VAL A 94 -7.50 11.98 38.73
C VAL A 94 -5.99 11.99 38.43
N HIS A 95 -5.14 12.01 39.46
CA HIS A 95 -3.68 12.11 39.32
C HIS A 95 -3.09 10.85 38.67
N ASP A 96 -3.51 9.67 39.13
CA ASP A 96 -3.13 8.38 38.56
C ASP A 96 -3.51 8.27 37.07
N PHE A 97 -4.64 8.87 36.66
CA PHE A 97 -5.08 8.89 35.27
C PHE A 97 -4.17 9.74 34.37
N HIS A 98 -3.79 10.95 34.81
CA HIS A 98 -2.89 11.82 34.05
C HIS A 98 -1.49 11.23 33.93
N ASP A 99 -0.97 10.62 35.00
CA ASP A 99 0.35 10.00 34.97
C ASP A 99 0.40 8.78 34.05
N ARG A 100 -0.70 8.03 33.96
CA ARG A 100 -0.83 6.95 32.97
C ARG A 100 -0.86 7.48 31.54
N ILE A 101 -1.58 8.56 31.26
CA ILE A 101 -1.57 9.23 29.94
C ILE A 101 -0.14 9.66 29.57
N ARG A 102 0.56 10.34 30.49
CA ARG A 102 1.95 10.80 30.26
C ARG A 102 2.89 9.64 29.97
N SER A 103 2.80 8.56 30.76
CA SER A 103 3.61 7.36 30.55
C SER A 103 3.36 6.72 29.18
N LEU A 104 2.10 6.64 28.75
CA LEU A 104 1.73 6.08 27.45
C LEU A 104 2.18 6.97 26.28
N LEU A 105 2.06 8.29 26.41
CA LEU A 105 2.56 9.26 25.42
C LEU A 105 4.08 9.16 25.28
N LEU A 106 4.82 9.11 26.39
CA LEU A 106 6.28 8.93 26.39
C LEU A 106 6.71 7.62 25.69
N ARG A 107 5.94 6.55 25.89
CA ARG A 107 6.19 5.24 25.26
C ARG A 107 5.71 5.15 23.81
N LYS A 108 4.96 6.16 23.34
CA LYS A 108 4.19 6.13 22.09
C LYS A 108 3.31 4.89 21.99
N ASP A 109 2.70 4.49 23.12
CA ASP A 109 1.83 3.32 23.21
C ASP A 109 0.38 3.71 22.91
N TYR A 110 0.06 3.73 21.62
CA TYR A 110 -1.25 4.14 21.12
C TYR A 110 -2.36 3.16 21.52
N HIS A 111 -2.06 1.85 21.55
CA HIS A 111 -3.05 0.84 21.96
C HIS A 111 -3.41 1.00 23.42
N GLY A 112 -2.43 1.28 24.28
CA GLY A 112 -2.68 1.63 25.69
C GLY A 112 -3.55 2.88 25.83
N LEU A 113 -3.32 3.93 25.01
CA LEU A 113 -4.16 5.14 25.02
C LEU A 113 -5.60 4.83 24.60
N ILE A 114 -5.79 4.07 23.52
CA ILE A 114 -7.12 3.68 23.05
C ILE A 114 -7.84 2.87 24.13
N LYS A 115 -7.18 1.87 24.71
CA LYS A 115 -7.76 1.04 25.78
C LYS A 115 -8.15 1.88 27.00
N LEU A 116 -7.30 2.83 27.41
CA LEU A 116 -7.57 3.73 28.52
C LEU A 116 -8.84 4.57 28.28
N PHE A 117 -9.02 5.11 27.08
CA PHE A 117 -10.20 5.90 26.72
C PHE A 117 -11.46 5.05 26.46
N SER A 118 -11.30 3.78 26.07
CA SER A 118 -12.41 2.83 25.85
C SER A 118 -12.90 2.18 27.15
N ALA A 119 -12.03 1.95 28.13
CA ALA A 119 -12.38 1.33 29.41
C ALA A 119 -13.14 2.26 30.36
N THR A 120 -13.10 3.57 30.13
CA THR A 120 -13.73 4.60 30.97
C THR A 120 -15.21 4.84 30.63
N GLU A 121 -16.02 3.79 30.46
CA GLU A 121 -17.45 3.96 30.16
C GLU A 121 -18.20 4.75 31.24
N ASP A 122 -17.78 4.63 32.50
CA ASP A 122 -18.44 5.24 33.66
C ASP A 122 -17.80 6.53 34.20
N ASN A 123 -16.67 7.00 33.64
CA ASN A 123 -15.91 8.11 34.24
C ASN A 123 -15.55 9.25 33.27
N LEU A 124 -16.55 9.84 32.61
CA LEU A 124 -16.40 11.05 31.77
C LEU A 124 -15.70 12.23 32.49
N LYS A 125 -15.74 12.27 33.83
CA LYS A 125 -15.04 13.25 34.66
C LYS A 125 -13.52 13.24 34.45
N PHE A 126 -12.91 12.06 34.28
CA PHE A 126 -11.47 11.96 34.02
C PHE A 126 -11.12 12.51 32.64
N ILE A 127 -11.90 12.15 31.61
CA ILE A 127 -11.73 12.68 30.24
C ILE A 127 -11.95 14.19 30.21
N GLN A 128 -12.90 14.72 30.98
CA GLN A 128 -13.14 16.16 31.12
C GLN A 128 -11.94 16.87 31.76
N SER A 129 -11.25 16.22 32.71
CA SER A 129 -10.07 16.76 33.39
C SER A 129 -8.81 16.83 32.52
N VAL A 130 -8.78 16.14 31.37
CA VAL A 130 -7.65 16.18 30.42
C VAL A 130 -7.50 17.60 29.85
N PRO A 131 -6.33 18.25 30.03
CA PRO A 131 -6.04 19.54 29.42
C PRO A 131 -6.13 19.49 27.89
N GLU A 132 -6.47 20.62 27.27
CA GLU A 132 -6.62 20.72 25.81
C GLU A 132 -5.33 20.37 25.08
N ASN A 133 -4.19 20.91 25.50
CA ASN A 133 -2.88 20.61 24.92
C ASN A 133 -2.53 19.10 24.99
N THR A 134 -2.79 18.44 26.12
CA THR A 134 -2.58 17.00 26.30
C THR A 134 -3.50 16.20 25.38
N PHE A 135 -4.75 16.63 25.21
CA PHE A 135 -5.68 15.98 24.28
C PHE A 135 -5.23 16.12 22.82
N THR A 136 -4.82 17.32 22.41
CA THR A 136 -4.24 17.56 21.08
C THR A 136 -2.98 16.73 20.86
N GLU A 137 -2.15 16.55 21.89
CA GLU A 137 -0.97 15.68 21.82
C GLU A 137 -1.36 14.20 21.62
N ILE A 138 -2.40 13.71 22.31
CA ILE A 138 -2.95 12.36 22.11
C ILE A 138 -3.41 12.18 20.65
N LEU A 139 -4.16 13.14 20.10
CA LEU A 139 -4.61 13.10 18.71
C LEU A 139 -3.44 13.18 17.72
N ALA A 140 -2.43 14.00 18.01
CA ALA A 140 -1.24 14.13 17.17
C ALA A 140 -0.48 12.80 17.12
N HIS A 141 -0.35 12.10 18.24
CA HIS A 141 0.24 10.77 18.34
C HIS A 141 -0.56 9.74 17.53
N LEU A 142 -1.88 9.80 17.58
CA LEU A 142 -2.76 8.94 16.80
C LEU A 142 -2.75 9.24 15.30
N GLN A 143 -2.04 10.25 14.78
CA GLN A 143 -2.05 10.51 13.35
C GLN A 143 -1.64 9.26 12.54
N PRO A 144 -2.36 8.89 11.47
CA PRO A 144 -2.06 7.70 10.70
C PRO A 144 -0.65 7.69 10.10
N LYS A 145 -0.06 8.88 9.88
CA LYS A 145 1.33 9.01 9.45
C LYS A 145 2.33 8.50 10.50
N ASN A 146 1.95 8.51 11.77
CA ASN A 146 2.76 7.99 12.87
C ASN A 146 2.44 6.51 13.11
N THR A 147 1.16 6.12 13.06
CA THR A 147 0.72 4.78 13.49
C THR A 147 0.59 3.73 12.38
N LEU A 148 0.37 4.16 11.14
CA LEU A 148 0.03 3.30 10.01
C LEU A 148 0.96 3.49 8.79
N GLU A 149 2.04 4.26 8.94
CA GLU A 149 3.05 4.39 7.88
C GLU A 149 3.63 3.03 7.46
N TRP A 150 3.85 2.16 8.45
CA TRP A 150 4.32 0.79 8.22
C TRP A 150 3.40 -0.02 7.29
N ALA A 151 2.10 0.26 7.28
CA ALA A 151 1.12 -0.43 6.45
C ALA A 151 1.00 0.20 5.06
N THR A 152 1.04 1.52 4.91
CA THR A 152 0.65 2.12 3.63
C THR A 152 1.65 1.96 2.50
N ILE A 153 2.94 2.16 2.75
CA ILE A 153 3.96 2.09 1.70
C ILE A 153 4.05 0.65 1.14
N PRO A 154 4.19 -0.41 1.97
CA PRO A 154 4.26 -1.76 1.45
C PRO A 154 2.96 -2.21 0.79
N TYR A 155 1.80 -1.90 1.38
CA TYR A 155 0.51 -2.37 0.85
C TYR A 155 0.13 -1.69 -0.46
N SER A 156 0.54 -0.45 -0.69
CA SER A 156 0.34 0.22 -1.99
C SER A 156 0.91 -0.57 -3.18
N GLN A 157 1.86 -1.48 -2.92
CA GLN A 157 2.55 -2.29 -3.91
C GLN A 157 1.98 -3.71 -4.04
N LEU A 158 0.99 -4.06 -3.21
CA LEU A 158 0.39 -5.40 -3.15
C LEU A 158 -0.98 -5.40 -3.82
N SER A 159 -1.25 -6.46 -4.59
CA SER A 159 -2.62 -6.72 -5.03
C SER A 159 -3.43 -7.35 -3.90
N PRO A 160 -4.77 -7.25 -3.90
CA PRO A 160 -5.62 -7.94 -2.93
C PRO A 160 -5.34 -9.45 -2.86
N ALA A 161 -5.04 -10.08 -4.00
CA ALA A 161 -4.67 -11.49 -4.06
C ALA A 161 -3.32 -11.78 -3.35
N MET A 162 -2.35 -10.88 -3.43
CA MET A 162 -1.08 -11.01 -2.71
C MET A 162 -1.27 -10.83 -1.20
N VAL A 163 -2.08 -9.85 -0.78
CA VAL A 163 -2.45 -9.63 0.63
C VAL A 163 -3.07 -10.91 1.20
N GLN A 164 -4.04 -11.50 0.50
CA GLN A 164 -4.63 -12.78 0.89
C GLN A 164 -3.62 -13.92 0.92
N GLN A 165 -2.75 -14.04 -0.10
CA GLN A 165 -1.72 -15.08 -0.16
C GLN A 165 -0.70 -14.99 0.99
N LEU A 166 -0.43 -13.78 1.48
CA LEU A 166 0.51 -13.52 2.57
C LEU A 166 -0.16 -13.56 3.95
N HIS A 167 -1.47 -13.79 4.01
CA HIS A 167 -2.28 -13.73 5.24
C HIS A 167 -2.04 -12.41 5.98
N LEU A 168 -2.15 -11.31 5.26
CA LEU A 168 -2.03 -9.97 5.80
C LEU A 168 -3.43 -9.33 5.92
N PRO A 169 -3.70 -8.52 6.96
CA PRO A 169 -4.95 -7.76 7.07
C PRO A 169 -5.08 -6.81 5.87
N SER A 170 -6.29 -6.48 5.42
CA SER A 170 -6.43 -5.51 4.32
C SER A 170 -6.04 -4.10 4.78
N ALA A 171 -5.46 -3.29 3.88
CA ALA A 171 -5.15 -1.90 4.20
C ALA A 171 -6.41 -1.12 4.63
N ASP A 172 -7.55 -1.39 3.99
CA ASP A 172 -8.84 -0.82 4.38
C ASP A 172 -9.24 -1.20 5.81
N SER A 173 -9.04 -2.46 6.22
CA SER A 173 -9.36 -2.90 7.59
C SER A 173 -8.51 -2.16 8.62
N LEU A 174 -7.20 -2.07 8.39
CA LEU A 174 -6.27 -1.36 9.29
C LEU A 174 -6.62 0.13 9.40
N ILE A 175 -6.90 0.77 8.26
CA ILE A 175 -7.30 2.18 8.20
C ILE A 175 -8.62 2.40 8.93
N ARG A 176 -9.59 1.52 8.72
CA ARG A 176 -10.93 1.60 9.33
C ARG A 176 -10.84 1.45 10.84
N GLU A 177 -10.13 0.44 11.32
CA GLU A 177 -9.94 0.21 12.76
C GLU A 177 -9.29 1.42 13.42
N HIS A 178 -8.21 1.93 12.82
CA HIS A 178 -7.51 3.09 13.35
C HIS A 178 -8.37 4.36 13.35
N LEU A 179 -9.15 4.58 12.28
CA LEU A 179 -10.10 5.69 12.23
C LEU A 179 -11.20 5.55 13.30
N LEU A 180 -11.74 4.35 13.49
CA LEU A 180 -12.77 4.10 14.51
C LEU A 180 -12.23 4.39 15.91
N ASN A 181 -11.00 3.96 16.21
CA ASN A 181 -10.34 4.25 17.49
C ASN A 181 -10.19 5.77 17.72
N ALA A 182 -9.78 6.52 16.69
CA ALA A 182 -9.66 7.97 16.78
C ALA A 182 -11.03 8.66 16.97
N ILE A 183 -12.06 8.22 16.23
CA ILE A 183 -13.42 8.74 16.36
C ILE A 183 -13.98 8.46 17.76
N GLN A 184 -13.73 7.28 18.33
CA GLN A 184 -14.17 6.94 19.68
C GLN A 184 -13.57 7.88 20.72
N ILE A 185 -12.27 8.19 20.63
CA ILE A 185 -11.60 9.12 21.56
C ILE A 185 -12.20 10.54 21.44
N LEU A 186 -12.45 10.99 20.21
CA LEU A 186 -13.11 12.29 19.95
C LEU A 186 -14.55 12.32 20.47
N ASP A 187 -15.31 11.25 20.27
CA ASP A 187 -16.70 11.12 20.74
C ASP A 187 -16.76 11.19 22.27
N ARG A 188 -15.83 10.50 22.96
CA ARG A 188 -15.72 10.53 24.41
C ARG A 188 -15.35 11.92 24.93
N ARG A 189 -14.46 12.65 24.23
CA ARG A 189 -14.12 14.04 24.55
C ARG A 189 -15.31 14.98 24.37
N ASN A 190 -16.08 14.81 23.29
CA ASN A 190 -17.26 15.61 23.05
C ASN A 190 -18.35 15.33 24.11
N LYS A 191 -18.60 14.06 24.44
CA LYS A 191 -19.54 13.63 25.50
C LYS A 191 -19.17 14.12 26.90
N SER A 192 -17.89 14.46 27.15
CA SER A 192 -17.47 15.09 28.41
C SER A 192 -17.73 16.61 28.46
N GLY A 193 -18.37 17.17 27.43
CA GLY A 193 -18.75 18.58 27.34
C GLY A 193 -17.63 19.51 26.87
N LYS A 194 -16.58 18.97 26.25
CA LYS A 194 -15.46 19.75 25.71
C LYS A 194 -15.58 19.86 24.19
N ILE A 195 -15.58 21.09 23.68
CA ILE A 195 -15.53 21.40 22.25
C ILE A 195 -14.11 21.14 21.72
N LEU A 196 -14.00 20.71 20.48
CA LEU A 196 -12.72 20.49 19.81
C LEU A 196 -12.11 21.81 19.33
N SER A 197 -10.80 21.96 19.47
CA SER A 197 -10.09 23.14 18.98
C SER A 197 -9.90 23.11 17.47
N VAL A 198 -9.52 24.25 16.86
CA VAL A 198 -9.15 24.29 15.43
C VAL A 198 -7.99 23.32 15.13
N THR A 199 -7.07 23.16 16.08
CA THR A 199 -5.94 22.24 15.96
C THR A 199 -6.42 20.79 15.93
N ASP A 200 -7.34 20.42 16.81
CA ASP A 200 -7.94 19.08 16.85
C ASP A 200 -8.70 18.76 15.55
N TYR A 201 -9.46 19.73 15.03
CA TYR A 201 -10.12 19.64 13.73
C TYR A 201 -9.11 19.48 12.58
N SER A 202 -8.02 20.26 12.56
CA SER A 202 -6.99 20.12 11.53
C SER A 202 -6.29 18.74 11.62
N LEU A 203 -6.11 18.20 12.84
CA LEU A 203 -5.54 16.87 13.04
C LEU A 203 -6.46 15.80 12.44
N ILE A 204 -7.76 15.77 12.77
CA ILE A 204 -8.69 14.74 12.26
C ILE A 204 -8.94 14.88 10.75
N LEU A 205 -8.97 16.11 10.21
CA LEU A 205 -8.96 16.33 8.77
C LEU A 205 -7.67 15.76 8.13
N GLY A 206 -6.54 15.87 8.83
CA GLY A 206 -5.28 15.23 8.47
C GLY A 206 -5.37 13.69 8.44
N PHE A 207 -6.16 13.07 9.33
CA PHE A 207 -6.42 11.62 9.26
C PHE A 207 -7.23 11.29 8.01
N ALA A 208 -8.30 12.04 7.75
CA ALA A 208 -9.14 11.82 6.57
C ALA A 208 -8.34 12.01 5.27
N ARG A 209 -7.46 13.01 5.22
CA ARG A 209 -6.48 13.21 4.16
C ARG A 209 -5.58 12.01 3.95
N TRP A 210 -4.94 11.55 5.03
CA TRP A 210 -3.98 10.47 4.93
C TRP A 210 -4.65 9.15 4.51
N THR A 211 -5.84 8.89 5.05
CA THR A 211 -6.63 7.69 4.76
C THR A 211 -7.40 7.76 3.44
N GLY A 212 -7.52 8.94 2.83
CA GLY A 212 -8.25 9.14 1.58
C GLY A 212 -9.78 9.04 1.73
N GLN A 213 -10.28 9.33 2.93
CA GLN A 213 -11.70 9.26 3.28
C GLN A 213 -12.35 10.64 3.21
N ARG A 214 -12.71 11.06 1.98
CA ARG A 214 -13.38 12.34 1.70
C ARG A 214 -14.66 12.53 2.53
N ASP A 215 -15.51 11.51 2.60
CA ASP A 215 -16.79 11.59 3.31
C ASP A 215 -16.62 11.86 4.82
N VAL A 216 -15.53 11.35 5.40
CA VAL A 216 -15.15 11.59 6.79
C VAL A 216 -14.67 13.03 6.95
N ALA A 217 -13.85 13.54 6.02
CA ALA A 217 -13.45 14.95 6.01
C ALA A 217 -14.66 15.88 5.92
N GLU A 218 -15.61 15.59 5.02
CA GLU A 218 -16.86 16.34 4.86
C GLU A 218 -17.68 16.39 6.15
N SER A 219 -17.79 15.26 6.84
CA SER A 219 -18.51 15.18 8.11
C SER A 219 -17.86 16.05 9.20
N PHE A 220 -16.53 16.00 9.33
CA PHE A 220 -15.81 16.82 10.32
C PHE A 220 -15.76 18.30 9.97
N TRP A 221 -15.76 18.65 8.68
CA TRP A 221 -15.86 20.04 8.26
C TRP A 221 -17.20 20.67 8.65
N ARG A 222 -18.31 19.97 8.42
CA ARG A 222 -19.64 20.42 8.87
C ARG A 222 -19.74 20.49 10.39
N ALA A 223 -19.10 19.56 11.11
CA ALA A 223 -19.04 19.60 12.57
C ALA A 223 -18.28 20.84 13.07
N MET A 224 -17.15 21.18 12.45
CA MET A 224 -16.37 22.39 12.76
C MET A 224 -17.18 23.68 12.53
N GLU A 225 -17.95 23.75 11.43
CA GLU A 225 -18.86 24.86 11.16
C GLU A 225 -19.98 24.96 12.22
N THR A 226 -20.52 23.81 12.64
CA THR A 226 -21.57 23.72 13.66
C THR A 226 -21.06 24.13 15.04
N ASP A 227 -19.82 23.78 15.36
CA ASP A 227 -19.13 24.18 16.59
C ASP A 227 -18.64 25.65 16.53
N HIS A 228 -18.89 26.35 15.42
CA HIS A 228 -18.48 27.73 15.17
C HIS A 228 -16.95 27.94 15.29
N VAL A 229 -16.17 26.92 14.92
CA VAL A 229 -14.71 26.98 14.90
C VAL A 229 -14.25 27.49 13.54
N VAL A 230 -13.48 28.59 13.52
CA VAL A 230 -12.98 29.20 12.28
C VAL A 230 -11.84 28.35 11.71
N PRO A 231 -11.96 27.81 10.48
CA PRO A 231 -10.90 27.03 9.85
C PRO A 231 -9.65 27.85 9.53
N ASP A 232 -8.48 27.28 9.80
CA ASP A 232 -7.20 27.84 9.37
C ASP A 232 -6.71 27.25 8.04
N LEU A 233 -5.59 27.75 7.53
CA LEU A 233 -4.91 27.24 6.33
C LEU A 233 -4.70 25.72 6.38
N LYS A 234 -4.39 25.18 7.55
CA LYS A 234 -4.10 23.75 7.73
C LYS A 234 -5.37 22.92 7.65
N CYS A 235 -6.50 23.40 8.16
CA CYS A 235 -7.82 22.79 7.95
C CYS A 235 -8.15 22.74 6.46
N TYR A 236 -8.02 23.86 5.75
CA TYR A 236 -8.26 23.93 4.30
C TYR A 236 -7.37 22.96 3.52
N ASN A 237 -6.05 22.99 3.74
CA ASN A 237 -5.10 22.10 3.07
C ASN A 237 -5.33 20.62 3.41
N ASN A 238 -5.74 20.30 4.63
CA ASN A 238 -6.09 18.93 4.99
C ASN A 238 -7.36 18.46 4.27
N TYR A 239 -8.40 19.30 4.22
CA TYR A 239 -9.64 18.97 3.51
C TYR A 239 -9.40 18.80 2.00
N LEU A 240 -8.73 19.76 1.35
CA LEU A 240 -8.28 19.64 -0.05
C LEU A 240 -7.48 18.35 -0.27
N GLY A 241 -6.58 18.05 0.67
CA GLY A 241 -5.82 16.81 0.67
C GLY A 241 -6.67 15.56 0.74
N ALA A 242 -7.81 15.57 1.43
CA ALA A 242 -8.75 14.46 1.51
C ALA A 242 -9.55 14.28 0.21
N ILE A 243 -10.00 15.38 -0.42
CA ILE A 243 -10.61 15.36 -1.76
C ILE A 243 -9.61 14.74 -2.74
N VAL A 244 -8.40 15.31 -2.80
CA VAL A 244 -7.36 14.87 -3.70
C VAL A 244 -6.88 13.47 -3.35
N SER A 245 -6.91 13.02 -2.10
CA SER A 245 -6.47 11.65 -1.76
C SER A 245 -7.61 10.64 -1.75
N HIS A 246 -8.79 11.00 -2.27
CA HIS A 246 -9.94 10.12 -2.21
C HIS A 246 -9.64 8.73 -2.81
N LEU A 247 -9.96 7.68 -2.04
CA LEU A 247 -9.70 6.27 -2.36
C LEU A 247 -8.22 5.94 -2.64
N ARG A 248 -7.27 6.70 -2.06
CA ARG A 248 -5.82 6.48 -2.25
C ARG A 248 -5.39 5.04 -1.97
N HIS A 249 -5.93 4.45 -0.91
CA HIS A 249 -5.59 3.11 -0.42
C HIS A 249 -6.50 2.00 -0.97
N GLU A 250 -7.53 2.37 -1.73
CA GLU A 250 -8.44 1.39 -2.34
C GLU A 250 -7.69 0.64 -3.47
N PRO A 251 -7.47 -0.68 -3.35
CA PRO A 251 -6.60 -1.42 -4.27
C PRO A 251 -7.05 -1.40 -5.73
N TYR A 252 -8.35 -1.23 -5.98
CA TYR A 252 -8.90 -1.13 -7.33
C TYR A 252 -8.90 0.30 -7.88
N ALA A 253 -8.99 1.32 -7.02
CA ALA A 253 -8.95 2.73 -7.41
C ALA A 253 -7.52 3.18 -7.70
N SER A 254 -6.52 2.69 -6.94
CA SER A 254 -5.10 3.02 -7.13
C SER A 254 -4.60 2.63 -8.53
N HIS A 255 -4.94 1.42 -8.99
CA HIS A 255 -4.67 0.96 -10.35
C HIS A 255 -5.50 1.70 -11.42
N SER A 256 -6.52 2.45 -11.02
CA SER A 256 -7.41 3.21 -11.89
C SER A 256 -6.92 4.63 -12.20
N ARG A 257 -5.89 5.15 -11.51
CA ARG A 257 -5.47 6.57 -11.61
C ARG A 257 -5.03 7.01 -13.01
N ARG A 258 -4.26 6.17 -13.73
CA ARG A 258 -3.81 6.45 -15.11
C ARG A 258 -4.97 6.89 -16.00
N LEU A 259 -4.80 7.96 -16.75
CA LEU A 259 -5.77 8.40 -17.74
C LEU A 259 -5.54 7.65 -19.05
N THR A 260 -6.61 7.04 -19.56
CA THR A 260 -6.62 6.36 -20.86
C THR A 260 -7.95 6.70 -21.54
N ALA A 261 -8.05 6.52 -22.85
CA ALA A 261 -9.29 6.87 -23.58
C ALA A 261 -10.52 6.20 -22.96
N PHE A 262 -10.41 4.90 -22.66
CA PHE A 262 -11.47 4.14 -21.99
C PHE A 262 -11.85 4.73 -20.62
N ARG A 263 -10.87 5.19 -19.83
CA ARG A 263 -11.14 5.73 -18.49
C ARG A 263 -11.70 7.12 -18.53
N ILE A 264 -11.22 7.95 -19.44
CA ILE A 264 -11.79 9.28 -19.68
C ILE A 264 -13.27 9.12 -20.01
N GLU A 265 -13.60 8.24 -20.96
CA GLU A 265 -14.99 7.94 -21.31
C GLU A 265 -15.78 7.41 -20.10
N ALA A 266 -15.26 6.42 -19.37
CA ALA A 266 -15.95 5.82 -18.24
C ALA A 266 -16.20 6.78 -17.06
N ARG A 267 -15.30 7.75 -16.85
CA ARG A 267 -15.37 8.78 -15.80
C ARG A 267 -16.22 9.99 -16.19
N SER A 268 -16.35 10.27 -17.49
CA SER A 268 -17.15 11.40 -18.01
C SER A 268 -18.65 11.09 -18.11
N LYS A 269 -19.05 9.84 -17.82
CA LYS A 269 -20.48 9.48 -17.77
C LYS A 269 -21.18 10.29 -16.68
N PRO A 270 -22.44 10.72 -16.86
CA PRO A 270 -23.18 11.45 -15.83
C PRO A 270 -23.24 10.70 -14.48
N SER A 271 -23.43 9.38 -14.55
CA SER A 271 -23.43 8.45 -13.42
C SER A 271 -22.37 7.35 -13.62
N PRO A 272 -21.09 7.65 -13.33
CA PRO A 272 -20.03 6.66 -13.45
C PRO A 272 -20.22 5.55 -12.41
N ASN A 273 -19.78 4.33 -12.73
CA ASN A 273 -19.80 3.24 -11.74
C ASN A 273 -18.88 3.58 -10.55
N ALA A 274 -19.08 2.90 -9.40
CA ALA A 274 -18.37 3.21 -8.16
C ALA A 274 -16.83 3.30 -8.32
N ARG A 275 -16.24 2.46 -9.19
CA ARG A 275 -14.79 2.44 -9.45
C ARG A 275 -14.28 3.71 -10.17
N HIS A 276 -15.11 4.33 -11.00
CA HIS A 276 -14.75 5.55 -11.75
C HIS A 276 -15.34 6.81 -11.12
N ALA A 277 -16.34 6.69 -10.25
CA ALA A 277 -17.00 7.81 -9.58
C ALA A 277 -16.05 8.65 -8.71
N ALA A 278 -15.09 8.01 -8.05
CA ALA A 278 -14.10 8.70 -7.24
C ALA A 278 -13.20 9.67 -8.03
N TYR A 279 -13.14 9.53 -9.36
CA TYR A 279 -12.38 10.40 -10.26
C TYR A 279 -13.26 10.83 -11.43
N LYS A 280 -14.52 11.21 -11.15
CA LYS A 280 -15.44 11.73 -12.17
C LYS A 280 -14.79 12.91 -12.91
N ILE A 281 -15.03 12.97 -14.22
CA ILE A 281 -14.57 14.07 -15.09
C ILE A 281 -15.79 14.89 -15.50
N GLY A 282 -15.66 16.21 -15.48
CA GLY A 282 -16.74 17.15 -15.81
C GLY A 282 -17.53 17.59 -14.57
N ASP A 283 -18.83 17.82 -14.72
CA ASP A 283 -19.66 18.42 -13.67
C ASP A 283 -19.69 17.58 -12.39
N GLY A 284 -19.38 18.21 -11.26
CA GLY A 284 -19.21 17.55 -9.96
C GLY A 284 -17.98 16.64 -9.89
N GLY A 285 -17.00 16.86 -10.77
CA GLY A 285 -15.67 16.24 -10.72
C GLY A 285 -14.74 16.90 -9.69
N ILE A 286 -13.59 16.27 -9.46
CA ILE A 286 -12.58 16.72 -8.51
C ILE A 286 -12.08 18.12 -8.83
N LYS A 287 -11.88 18.45 -10.11
CA LYS A 287 -11.40 19.77 -10.54
C LYS A 287 -12.36 20.85 -10.07
N GLN A 288 -13.65 20.68 -10.31
CA GLN A 288 -14.65 21.66 -9.91
C GLN A 288 -14.63 21.83 -8.38
N GLU A 289 -14.55 20.72 -7.65
CA GLU A 289 -14.53 20.68 -6.20
C GLU A 289 -13.31 21.39 -5.59
N VAL A 290 -12.10 21.06 -6.05
CA VAL A 290 -10.88 21.69 -5.51
C VAL A 290 -10.81 23.17 -5.88
N MET A 291 -11.30 23.56 -7.06
CA MET A 291 -11.32 24.96 -7.48
C MET A 291 -12.45 25.77 -6.80
N SER A 292 -13.59 25.16 -6.46
CA SER A 292 -14.60 25.83 -5.64
C SER A 292 -14.10 26.05 -4.22
N PHE A 293 -13.47 25.03 -3.63
CA PHE A 293 -12.99 25.11 -2.26
C PHE A 293 -11.80 26.07 -2.12
N HIS A 294 -10.93 26.18 -3.13
CA HIS A 294 -9.91 27.23 -3.17
C HIS A 294 -10.51 28.65 -3.27
N ARG A 295 -11.61 28.83 -3.99
CA ARG A 295 -12.30 30.14 -4.02
C ARG A 295 -12.92 30.49 -2.68
N GLU A 296 -13.54 29.51 -2.01
CA GLU A 296 -14.07 29.66 -0.66
C GLU A 296 -12.98 30.04 0.35
N MET A 297 -11.83 29.38 0.28
CA MET A 297 -10.65 29.70 1.09
C MET A 297 -10.22 31.17 0.96
N ILE A 298 -10.17 31.70 -0.27
CA ILE A 298 -9.86 33.11 -0.52
C ILE A 298 -10.97 34.03 -0.02
N GLN A 299 -12.24 33.64 -0.18
CA GLN A 299 -13.39 34.42 0.30
C GLN A 299 -13.42 34.55 1.84
N ASN A 300 -12.86 33.56 2.53
CA ASN A 300 -12.71 33.55 3.98
C ASN A 300 -11.36 34.14 4.45
N ASP A 301 -10.68 34.92 3.59
CA ASP A 301 -9.42 35.61 3.86
C ASP A 301 -8.26 34.68 4.29
N VAL A 302 -8.31 33.40 3.91
CA VAL A 302 -7.22 32.45 4.14
C VAL A 302 -6.29 32.43 2.93
N VAL A 303 -5.05 32.87 3.12
CA VAL A 303 -4.05 32.99 2.04
C VAL A 303 -3.52 31.61 1.62
N PRO A 304 -3.65 31.20 0.34
CA PRO A 304 -3.08 29.96 -0.18
C PRO A 304 -1.55 29.90 -0.13
N ASP A 305 -1.01 28.72 0.13
CA ASP A 305 0.43 28.44 0.16
C ASP A 305 0.87 27.46 -0.95
N GLU A 306 2.16 27.12 -1.00
CA GLU A 306 2.71 26.13 -1.94
C GLU A 306 1.93 24.82 -1.88
N GLU A 307 1.58 24.37 -0.68
CA GLU A 307 0.82 23.13 -0.48
C GLU A 307 -0.58 23.22 -1.10
N THR A 308 -1.29 24.35 -0.94
CA THR A 308 -2.59 24.56 -1.57
C THR A 308 -2.48 24.38 -3.08
N PHE A 309 -1.56 25.08 -3.75
CA PHE A 309 -1.39 24.99 -5.20
C PHE A 309 -0.92 23.60 -5.66
N ARG A 310 -0.08 22.94 -4.87
CA ARG A 310 0.32 21.54 -5.12
C ARG A 310 -0.88 20.61 -5.10
N LEU A 311 -1.81 20.77 -4.15
CA LEU A 311 -3.05 19.99 -4.08
C LEU A 311 -3.96 20.28 -5.28
N LEU A 312 -4.06 21.54 -5.72
CA LEU A 312 -4.78 21.89 -6.94
C LEU A 312 -4.20 21.19 -8.17
N ILE A 313 -2.87 21.21 -8.36
CA ILE A 313 -2.19 20.49 -9.45
C ILE A 313 -2.54 19.00 -9.42
N LEU A 314 -2.43 18.37 -8.25
CA LEU A 314 -2.72 16.94 -8.09
C LEU A 314 -4.20 16.62 -8.36
N GLY A 315 -5.13 17.48 -7.98
CA GLY A 315 -6.56 17.32 -8.24
C GLY A 315 -6.90 17.48 -9.71
N VAL A 316 -6.47 18.58 -10.33
CA VAL A 316 -6.71 18.91 -11.75
C VAL A 316 -6.09 17.85 -12.67
N ALA A 317 -4.86 17.41 -12.38
CA ALA A 317 -4.17 16.42 -13.20
C ALA A 317 -4.92 15.08 -13.27
N ARG A 318 -5.74 14.74 -12.27
CA ARG A 318 -6.51 13.47 -12.25
C ARG A 318 -7.69 13.45 -13.21
N GLU A 319 -8.17 14.61 -13.62
CA GLU A 319 -9.14 14.73 -14.71
C GLU A 319 -8.49 14.82 -16.09
N GLY A 320 -7.18 15.08 -16.13
CA GLY A 320 -6.40 15.16 -17.35
C GLY A 320 -6.32 16.55 -17.97
N ASP A 321 -6.74 17.57 -17.23
CA ASP A 321 -6.63 18.96 -17.65
C ASP A 321 -5.21 19.50 -17.40
N LEU A 322 -4.28 19.08 -18.26
CA LEU A 322 -2.90 19.57 -18.22
C LEU A 322 -2.80 21.06 -18.54
N ASP A 323 -3.75 21.65 -19.26
CA ASP A 323 -3.73 23.08 -19.57
C ASP A 323 -3.88 23.93 -18.31
N THR A 324 -4.80 23.53 -17.42
CA THR A 324 -4.94 24.18 -16.12
C THR A 324 -3.70 23.94 -15.24
N VAL A 325 -3.10 22.75 -15.27
CA VAL A 325 -1.82 22.48 -14.57
C VAL A 325 -0.72 23.44 -15.06
N LYS A 326 -0.56 23.59 -16.38
CA LYS A 326 0.41 24.52 -16.98
C LYS A 326 0.14 25.97 -16.59
N LYS A 327 -1.14 26.39 -16.57
CA LYS A 327 -1.53 27.73 -16.12
C LYS A 327 -1.14 27.99 -14.66
N ILE A 328 -1.40 27.04 -13.75
CA ILE A 328 -1.01 27.15 -12.34
C ILE A 328 0.52 27.27 -12.23
N LEU A 329 1.27 26.39 -12.90
CA LEU A 329 2.74 26.40 -12.90
C LEU A 329 3.31 27.74 -13.40
N ARG A 330 2.72 28.30 -14.46
CA ARG A 330 3.11 29.58 -15.03
C ARG A 330 2.74 30.77 -14.13
N GLN A 331 1.55 30.76 -13.53
CA GLN A 331 1.06 31.88 -12.73
C GLN A 331 1.74 31.96 -11.35
N VAL A 332 1.95 30.82 -10.69
CA VAL A 332 2.49 30.78 -9.33
C VAL A 332 4.02 30.81 -9.33
N TRP A 333 4.65 30.02 -10.21
CA TRP A 333 6.10 29.82 -10.20
C TRP A 333 6.81 30.27 -11.49
N ARG A 334 6.09 30.89 -12.43
CA ARG A 334 6.64 31.35 -13.72
C ARG A 334 7.29 30.23 -14.55
N ILE A 335 6.86 28.98 -14.34
CA ILE A 335 7.34 27.81 -15.09
C ILE A 335 6.55 27.70 -16.40
N ASP A 336 7.19 27.99 -17.53
CA ASP A 336 6.57 27.80 -18.84
C ASP A 336 6.84 26.40 -19.41
N VAL A 337 5.90 25.50 -19.16
CA VAL A 337 6.02 24.10 -19.59
C VAL A 337 6.24 23.96 -21.10
N ASP A 338 5.52 24.72 -21.92
CA ASP A 338 5.62 24.60 -23.37
C ASP A 338 6.94 25.19 -23.89
N GLY A 339 7.43 26.27 -23.27
CA GLY A 339 8.76 26.83 -23.54
C GLY A 339 9.89 25.84 -23.25
N ILE A 340 9.84 25.19 -22.08
CA ILE A 340 10.82 24.17 -21.64
C ILE A 340 10.82 22.95 -22.57
N VAL A 341 9.63 22.46 -22.94
CA VAL A 341 9.52 21.26 -23.80
C VAL A 341 9.98 21.55 -25.23
N ASN A 342 9.70 22.73 -25.77
CA ASN A 342 10.08 23.09 -27.14
C ASN A 342 11.53 23.56 -27.27
N GLY A 343 12.29 23.64 -26.18
CA GLY A 343 13.67 24.18 -26.18
C GLY A 343 13.71 25.67 -26.51
N LEU A 344 12.61 26.40 -26.31
CA LEU A 344 12.56 27.85 -26.50
C LEU A 344 13.17 28.59 -25.30
N GLU A 345 13.33 27.88 -24.17
CA GLU A 345 14.15 28.31 -23.04
C GLU A 345 15.61 27.80 -23.13
N ASP A 346 16.04 27.25 -24.28
CA ASP A 346 17.44 26.86 -24.53
C ASP A 346 18.32 28.12 -24.70
N GLY A 347 18.59 28.75 -23.56
CA GLY A 347 19.36 29.98 -23.43
C GLY A 347 19.40 30.36 -21.96
N TYR A 348 20.08 29.52 -21.17
CA TYR A 348 20.38 29.65 -19.74
C TYR A 348 20.34 31.09 -19.22
N SER A 349 19.15 31.56 -18.88
CA SER A 349 19.03 32.61 -17.88
C SER A 349 18.76 31.86 -16.61
N GLU A 350 19.76 31.79 -15.74
CA GLU A 350 19.60 31.58 -14.31
C GLU A 350 18.70 32.71 -13.77
N LYS A 351 17.43 32.72 -14.16
CA LYS A 351 16.42 33.49 -13.45
C LYS A 351 16.25 32.73 -12.16
N GLU A 352 17.07 33.09 -11.18
CA GLU A 352 16.75 32.83 -9.79
C GLU A 352 15.28 33.22 -9.61
N LEU A 353 14.50 32.34 -8.98
CA LEU A 353 13.16 32.73 -8.58
C LEU A 353 13.30 34.04 -7.81
N ASP A 354 12.68 35.08 -8.33
CA ASP A 354 12.55 36.39 -7.68
C ASP A 354 11.54 36.29 -6.52
N MET A 355 11.73 35.27 -5.69
CA MET A 355 10.82 34.90 -4.63
C MET A 355 11.65 34.50 -3.41
N SER A 356 11.40 35.22 -2.31
CA SER A 356 12.10 34.98 -1.05
C SER A 356 11.92 33.53 -0.57
N PRO A 357 12.96 32.89 0.00
CA PRO A 357 12.83 31.61 0.71
C PRO A 357 11.81 31.61 1.85
N THR A 358 11.46 32.78 2.38
CA THR A 358 10.43 32.95 3.42
C THR A 358 9.01 33.06 2.86
N SER A 359 8.84 33.08 1.54
CA SER A 359 7.54 33.13 0.89
C SER A 359 6.75 31.84 1.18
N PRO A 360 5.46 31.91 1.54
CA PRO A 360 4.58 30.75 1.64
C PRO A 360 4.47 29.95 0.32
N LEU A 361 4.79 30.58 -0.81
CA LEU A 361 4.78 29.98 -2.15
C LEU A 361 6.14 29.41 -2.57
N TYR A 362 7.15 29.46 -1.70
CA TYR A 362 8.49 28.97 -2.03
C TYR A 362 8.45 27.47 -2.40
N PRO A 363 9.01 27.06 -3.55
CA PRO A 363 8.89 25.70 -4.04
C PRO A 363 9.56 24.70 -3.13
N THR A 364 8.83 23.65 -2.80
CA THR A 364 9.34 22.54 -2.01
C THR A 364 9.66 21.34 -2.92
N PRO A 365 10.43 20.35 -2.45
CA PRO A 365 10.59 19.08 -3.16
C PRO A 365 9.27 18.36 -3.47
N PHE A 366 8.19 18.67 -2.74
CA PHE A 366 6.86 18.12 -3.01
C PHE A 366 6.23 18.69 -4.29
N LEU A 367 6.62 19.90 -4.72
CA LEU A 367 6.22 20.42 -6.03
C LEU A 367 6.78 19.56 -7.16
N ILE A 368 8.06 19.16 -7.06
CA ILE A 368 8.71 18.26 -8.03
C ILE A 368 7.96 16.93 -8.09
N TYR A 369 7.57 16.37 -6.95
CA TYR A 369 6.73 15.18 -6.91
C TYR A 369 5.37 15.40 -7.61
N ALA A 370 4.71 16.53 -7.35
CA ALA A 370 3.42 16.83 -7.97
C ALA A 370 3.51 16.97 -9.49
N ILE A 371 4.59 17.58 -10.01
CA ILE A 371 4.88 17.65 -11.45
C ILE A 371 5.09 16.24 -12.01
N ALA A 372 5.96 15.44 -11.39
CA ALA A 372 6.23 14.07 -11.82
C ALA A 372 4.96 13.21 -11.84
N HIS A 373 4.11 13.35 -10.81
CA HIS A 373 2.83 12.67 -10.71
C HIS A 373 1.85 13.14 -11.78
N ALA A 374 1.66 14.45 -11.92
CA ALA A 374 0.68 15.05 -12.82
C ALA A 374 0.92 14.65 -14.29
N PHE A 375 2.15 14.78 -14.77
CA PHE A 375 2.49 14.40 -16.13
C PHE A 375 2.59 12.87 -16.29
N GLY A 376 3.03 12.14 -15.26
CA GLY A 376 3.11 10.68 -15.27
C GLY A 376 1.74 9.99 -15.41
N ILE A 377 0.73 10.42 -14.65
CA ILE A 377 -0.63 9.84 -14.72
C ILE A 377 -1.33 10.15 -16.05
N ASN A 378 -0.89 11.23 -16.72
CA ASN A 378 -1.34 11.71 -18.02
C ASN A 378 -0.56 11.13 -19.21
N ASN A 379 0.29 10.13 -18.96
CA ASN A 379 1.12 9.44 -19.96
C ASN A 379 2.23 10.30 -20.61
N ASP A 380 2.62 11.43 -20.02
CA ASP A 380 3.63 12.34 -20.55
C ASP A 380 4.92 12.35 -19.69
N ILE A 381 5.58 11.18 -19.63
CA ILE A 381 6.85 11.04 -18.91
C ILE A 381 7.98 11.92 -19.49
N PRO A 382 8.10 12.13 -20.81
CA PRO A 382 9.12 13.03 -21.36
C PRO A 382 9.02 14.45 -20.81
N THR A 383 7.82 15.04 -20.77
CA THR A 383 7.62 16.37 -20.16
C THR A 383 7.90 16.33 -18.66
N ALA A 384 7.44 15.29 -17.95
CA ALA A 384 7.74 15.13 -16.52
C ALA A 384 9.25 15.19 -16.23
N LEU A 385 10.07 14.45 -17.00
CA LEU A 385 11.52 14.41 -16.82
C LEU A 385 12.18 15.76 -17.10
N ARG A 386 11.76 16.45 -18.17
CA ARG A 386 12.30 17.79 -18.50
C ARG A 386 11.97 18.82 -17.43
N LEU A 387 10.74 18.80 -16.93
CA LEU A 387 10.32 19.71 -15.86
C LEU A 387 11.01 19.41 -14.54
N VAL A 388 11.11 18.13 -14.14
CA VAL A 388 11.82 17.75 -12.91
C VAL A 388 13.30 18.20 -12.96
N ASP A 389 13.97 17.98 -14.09
CA ASP A 389 15.36 18.42 -14.27
C ASP A 389 15.49 19.95 -14.27
N HIS A 390 14.64 20.64 -15.02
CA HIS A 390 14.63 22.11 -15.08
C HIS A 390 14.34 22.71 -13.69
N VAL A 391 13.26 22.31 -13.03
CA VAL A 391 12.85 22.83 -11.73
C VAL A 391 13.90 22.53 -10.66
N SER A 392 14.49 21.33 -10.65
CA SER A 392 15.56 21.02 -9.69
C SER A 392 16.77 21.92 -9.87
N ARG A 393 17.17 22.23 -11.11
CA ARG A 393 18.32 23.09 -11.39
C ARG A 393 18.02 24.57 -11.16
N THR A 394 16.93 25.09 -11.73
CA THR A 394 16.56 26.52 -11.65
C THR A 394 16.23 26.91 -10.22
N LEU A 395 15.54 26.03 -9.47
CA LEU A 395 15.09 26.33 -8.12
C LEU A 395 16.03 25.79 -7.03
N LYS A 396 17.11 25.09 -7.41
CA LYS A 396 18.06 24.44 -6.49
C LYS A 396 17.35 23.52 -5.48
N VAL A 397 16.25 22.88 -5.89
CA VAL A 397 15.46 21.96 -5.06
C VAL A 397 15.92 20.52 -5.30
N GLU A 398 16.17 19.79 -4.22
CA GLU A 398 16.61 18.40 -4.27
C GLU A 398 15.50 17.48 -4.84
N VAL A 399 15.90 16.55 -5.72
CA VAL A 399 14.99 15.50 -6.23
C VAL A 399 15.06 14.29 -5.31
N PHE A 400 14.07 14.16 -4.42
CA PHE A 400 13.98 13.03 -3.50
C PHE A 400 13.72 11.67 -4.21
N ASP A 401 14.17 10.58 -3.57
CA ASP A 401 14.03 9.21 -4.05
C ASP A 401 12.60 8.83 -4.46
N HIS A 402 11.58 9.34 -3.76
CA HIS A 402 10.18 9.04 -4.06
C HIS A 402 9.70 9.65 -5.38
N VAL A 403 10.32 10.73 -5.86
CA VAL A 403 10.07 11.29 -7.21
C VAL A 403 10.55 10.29 -8.27
N TRP A 404 11.74 9.74 -8.08
CA TRP A 404 12.28 8.69 -8.96
C TRP A 404 11.47 7.41 -8.91
N HIS A 405 10.95 7.02 -7.74
CA HIS A 405 9.99 5.93 -7.63
C HIS A 405 8.73 6.17 -8.48
N GLU A 406 8.18 7.38 -8.46
CA GLU A 406 7.00 7.76 -9.24
C GLU A 406 7.28 7.70 -10.75
N LEU A 407 8.36 8.35 -11.20
CA LEU A 407 8.79 8.36 -12.60
C LEU A 407 9.10 6.95 -13.12
N PHE A 408 9.80 6.13 -12.32
CA PHE A 408 10.11 4.75 -12.65
C PHE A 408 8.84 3.88 -12.73
N ASN A 409 7.92 4.06 -11.78
CA ASN A 409 6.65 3.34 -11.77
C ASN A 409 5.82 3.64 -13.01
N TRP A 410 5.66 4.92 -13.39
CA TRP A 410 4.92 5.29 -14.59
C TRP A 410 5.63 4.86 -15.86
N THR A 411 6.95 4.99 -15.94
CA THR A 411 7.73 4.47 -17.08
C THR A 411 7.48 2.97 -17.28
N PHE A 412 7.49 2.19 -16.19
CA PHE A 412 7.14 0.77 -16.23
C PHE A 412 5.69 0.56 -16.70
N VAL A 413 4.71 1.26 -16.12
CA VAL A 413 3.28 1.13 -16.47
C VAL A 413 3.02 1.47 -17.95
N LEU A 414 3.70 2.49 -18.48
CA LEU A 414 3.55 2.95 -19.87
C LEU A 414 4.30 2.07 -20.89
N SER A 415 5.32 1.33 -20.44
CA SER A 415 6.07 0.38 -21.28
C SER A 415 5.34 -0.94 -21.54
N LEU A 416 4.30 -1.24 -20.76
CA LEU A 416 3.55 -2.48 -20.84
C LEU A 416 2.27 -2.32 -21.68
N PRO A 417 2.03 -3.18 -22.67
CA PRO A 417 0.74 -3.22 -23.36
C PRO A 417 -0.34 -3.74 -22.41
N ARG A 418 -1.51 -3.09 -22.38
CA ARG A 418 -2.61 -3.53 -21.52
C ARG A 418 -3.58 -4.39 -22.32
N GLN A 419 -3.88 -5.59 -21.84
CA GLN A 419 -4.83 -6.51 -22.49
C GLN A 419 -6.29 -6.01 -22.49
N ALA A 420 -6.66 -5.11 -21.57
CA ALA A 420 -8.04 -4.72 -21.32
C ALA A 420 -8.60 -3.69 -22.34
N SER A 421 -7.74 -2.98 -23.07
CA SER A 421 -8.12 -2.05 -24.13
C SER A 421 -7.45 -2.51 -25.41
N ARG A 422 -8.13 -3.38 -26.17
CA ARG A 422 -7.64 -3.99 -27.43
C ARG A 422 -7.12 -3.00 -28.49
N ARG A 423 -7.28 -1.69 -28.29
CA ARG A 423 -6.86 -0.61 -29.19
C ARG A 423 -5.76 0.29 -28.63
N GLU A 424 -5.32 0.13 -27.38
CA GLU A 424 -4.29 0.99 -26.80
C GLU A 424 -2.90 0.36 -26.96
N HIS A 425 -2.04 1.03 -27.74
CA HIS A 425 -0.64 0.68 -27.89
C HIS A 425 0.16 1.06 -26.63
N ALA A 426 1.33 0.43 -26.44
CA ALA A 426 2.28 0.89 -25.44
C ALA A 426 2.71 2.33 -25.77
N TYR A 427 2.73 3.21 -24.77
CA TYR A 427 3.05 4.63 -24.95
C TYR A 427 4.55 4.86 -24.97
N LEU A 428 5.30 3.97 -24.32
CA LEU A 428 6.75 4.02 -24.28
C LEU A 428 7.35 2.70 -24.79
N PRO A 429 8.53 2.74 -25.44
CA PRO A 429 9.30 1.55 -25.74
C PRO A 429 9.64 0.74 -24.49
N LYS A 430 9.69 -0.59 -24.60
CA LYS A 430 10.06 -1.48 -23.47
C LYS A 430 11.44 -1.14 -22.88
N ALA A 431 12.37 -0.71 -23.73
CA ALA A 431 13.72 -0.30 -23.33
C ALA A 431 13.74 0.95 -22.42
N SER A 432 12.68 1.76 -22.39
CA SER A 432 12.62 2.98 -21.56
C SER A 432 12.80 2.69 -20.08
N VAL A 433 12.33 1.53 -19.59
CA VAL A 433 12.49 1.13 -18.18
C VAL A 433 13.96 0.98 -17.80
N GLN A 434 14.81 0.47 -18.69
CA GLN A 434 16.24 0.34 -18.43
C GLN A 434 16.96 1.68 -18.54
N LYS A 435 16.58 2.52 -19.51
CA LYS A 435 17.16 3.86 -19.65
C LYS A 435 16.94 4.69 -18.38
N ILE A 436 15.72 4.73 -17.86
CA ILE A 436 15.45 5.48 -16.61
C ILE A 436 16.14 4.84 -15.41
N TRP A 437 16.29 3.51 -15.40
CA TRP A 437 17.03 2.78 -14.37
C TRP A 437 18.52 3.16 -14.32
N GLU A 438 19.13 3.40 -15.48
CA GLU A 438 20.50 3.90 -15.57
C GLU A 438 20.59 5.36 -15.13
N VAL A 439 19.70 6.22 -15.65
CA VAL A 439 19.70 7.66 -15.31
C VAL A 439 19.56 7.89 -13.80
N MET A 440 18.64 7.22 -13.13
CA MET A 440 18.40 7.44 -11.70
C MET A 440 19.57 6.97 -10.81
N ARG A 441 20.32 5.94 -11.23
CA ARG A 441 21.44 5.39 -10.45
C ARG A 441 22.76 6.12 -10.72
N ASN A 442 22.90 6.72 -11.89
CA ASN A 442 24.11 7.44 -12.26
C ASN A 442 24.16 8.82 -11.57
N LYS A 443 25.36 9.41 -11.52
CA LYS A 443 25.53 10.80 -11.11
C LYS A 443 24.70 11.71 -12.03
N PRO A 444 24.01 12.75 -11.50
CA PRO A 444 24.12 13.27 -10.13
C PRO A 444 23.17 12.63 -9.09
N TYR A 445 22.19 11.81 -9.50
CA TYR A 445 21.07 11.44 -8.64
C TYR A 445 21.35 10.29 -7.65
N ASN A 446 22.17 9.30 -8.04
CA ASN A 446 22.64 8.20 -7.16
C ASN A 446 21.52 7.49 -6.34
N VAL A 447 20.32 7.35 -6.91
CA VAL A 447 19.15 6.75 -6.24
C VAL A 447 19.42 5.29 -5.92
N ARG A 448 19.13 4.89 -4.68
CA ARG A 448 19.25 3.48 -4.24
C ARG A 448 17.99 2.70 -4.60
N PRO A 449 18.05 1.71 -5.51
CA PRO A 449 16.85 1.02 -5.95
C PRO A 449 16.25 0.14 -4.85
N THR A 450 14.92 0.18 -4.69
CA THR A 450 14.22 -0.70 -3.75
C THR A 450 13.82 -2.04 -4.39
N MET A 451 13.50 -3.05 -3.56
CA MET A 451 13.00 -4.34 -4.03
C MET A 451 11.78 -4.24 -4.96
N SER A 452 10.95 -3.21 -4.78
CA SER A 452 9.82 -2.92 -5.66
C SER A 452 10.23 -2.52 -7.08
N MET A 453 11.30 -1.72 -7.20
CA MET A 453 11.84 -1.28 -8.48
C MET A 453 12.49 -2.45 -9.20
N TYR A 454 13.29 -3.26 -8.51
CA TYR A 454 13.84 -4.51 -9.05
C TYR A 454 12.73 -5.43 -9.56
N ASN A 455 11.64 -5.59 -8.81
CA ASN A 455 10.52 -6.42 -9.23
C ASN A 455 9.87 -5.93 -10.53
N LYS A 456 9.77 -4.61 -10.73
CA LYS A 456 9.27 -4.01 -11.99
C LYS A 456 10.29 -4.17 -13.12
N LEU A 457 11.58 -3.94 -12.86
CA LEU A 457 12.65 -4.13 -13.83
C LEU A 457 12.71 -5.58 -14.34
N ILE A 458 12.78 -6.56 -13.43
CA ILE A 458 12.85 -8.00 -13.76
C ILE A 458 11.62 -8.43 -14.57
N LYS A 459 10.43 -7.92 -14.23
CA LYS A 459 9.22 -8.16 -15.04
C LYS A 459 9.33 -7.57 -16.45
N SER A 460 9.87 -6.35 -16.58
CA SER A 460 10.09 -5.73 -17.88
C SER A 460 11.09 -6.55 -18.72
N LEU A 461 12.20 -6.96 -18.13
CA LEU A 461 13.22 -7.78 -18.78
C LEU A 461 12.70 -9.15 -19.24
N PHE A 462 11.86 -9.78 -18.42
CA PHE A 462 11.17 -11.03 -18.78
C PHE A 462 10.33 -10.86 -20.05
N ILE A 463 9.56 -9.78 -20.14
CA ILE A 463 8.71 -9.46 -21.30
C ILE A 463 9.55 -9.12 -22.55
N GLN A 464 10.78 -8.64 -22.34
CA GLN A 464 11.77 -8.40 -23.39
C GLN A 464 12.60 -9.63 -23.73
N GLN A 465 12.40 -10.77 -23.06
CA GLN A 465 13.21 -12.00 -23.20
C GLN A 465 14.71 -11.78 -22.92
N ARG A 466 15.05 -10.80 -22.07
CA ARG A 466 16.42 -10.47 -21.66
C ARG A 466 16.85 -11.27 -20.42
N THR A 467 16.94 -12.59 -20.56
CA THR A 467 17.17 -13.51 -19.42
C THR A 467 18.50 -13.28 -18.70
N ARG A 468 19.58 -12.95 -19.41
CA ARG A 468 20.89 -12.67 -18.79
C ARG A 468 20.83 -11.46 -17.85
N ASP A 469 20.18 -10.39 -18.29
CA ASP A 469 20.02 -9.19 -17.47
C ASP A 469 19.09 -9.45 -16.28
N MET A 470 18.03 -10.26 -16.47
CA MET A 470 17.19 -10.68 -15.36
C MET A 470 18.03 -11.34 -14.27
N TRP A 471 18.88 -12.29 -14.65
CA TRP A 471 19.75 -12.98 -13.71
C TRP A 471 20.69 -12.02 -12.99
N HIS A 472 21.36 -11.13 -13.74
CA HIS A 472 22.24 -10.12 -13.16
C HIS A 472 21.53 -9.27 -12.08
N TYR A 473 20.37 -8.70 -12.39
CA TYR A 473 19.63 -7.87 -11.44
C TYR A 473 18.96 -8.67 -10.31
N MET A 474 18.65 -9.95 -10.52
CA MET A 474 18.22 -10.84 -9.43
C MET A 474 19.34 -11.03 -8.40
N CYS A 475 20.58 -11.26 -8.87
CA CYS A 475 21.74 -11.36 -8.00
C CYS A 475 22.07 -10.03 -7.31
N GLU A 476 21.98 -8.91 -8.03
CA GLU A 476 22.19 -7.56 -7.46
C GLU A 476 21.20 -7.26 -6.33
N ALA A 477 19.95 -7.71 -6.46
CA ALA A 477 18.90 -7.48 -5.46
C ALA A 477 18.93 -8.44 -4.25
N LEU A 478 19.63 -9.58 -4.33
CA LEU A 478 19.61 -10.60 -3.28
C LEU A 478 20.19 -10.10 -1.93
N PRO A 479 21.31 -9.36 -1.89
CA PRO A 479 21.83 -8.78 -0.64
C PRO A 479 20.80 -7.90 0.08
N LEU A 480 20.02 -7.09 -0.66
CA LEU A 480 18.98 -6.25 -0.07
C LEU A 480 17.93 -7.06 0.69
N PHE A 481 17.59 -8.27 0.21
CA PHE A 481 16.68 -9.16 0.91
C PHE A 481 17.30 -9.76 2.18
N GLU A 482 18.58 -10.13 2.14
CA GLU A 482 19.26 -10.65 3.33
C GLU A 482 19.41 -9.58 4.41
N ASP A 483 19.71 -8.33 4.04
CA ASP A 483 19.72 -7.20 4.97
C ASP A 483 18.34 -7.00 5.62
N MET A 484 17.26 -7.06 4.83
CA MET A 484 15.88 -7.00 5.36
C MET A 484 15.60 -8.16 6.32
N ARG A 485 16.10 -9.37 6.03
CA ARG A 485 15.92 -10.55 6.88
C ARG A 485 16.64 -10.38 8.23
N ILE A 486 17.87 -9.88 8.22
CA ILE A 486 18.65 -9.60 9.42
C ILE A 486 17.95 -8.52 10.25
N LYS A 487 17.58 -7.40 9.62
CA LYS A 487 16.86 -6.30 10.29
C LYS A 487 15.57 -6.77 10.96
N THR A 488 14.72 -7.52 10.27
CA THR A 488 13.47 -8.05 10.86
C THR A 488 13.73 -8.97 12.05
N ARG A 489 14.76 -9.82 11.97
CA ARG A 489 15.14 -10.72 13.07
C ARG A 489 15.58 -9.92 14.30
N ASP A 490 16.41 -8.90 14.10
CA ASP A 490 17.00 -8.13 15.19
C ASP A 490 15.94 -7.23 15.85
N LEU A 491 15.05 -6.62 15.06
CA LEU A 491 13.86 -5.92 15.55
C LEU A 491 12.93 -6.84 16.35
N SER A 492 12.70 -8.07 15.88
CA SER A 492 11.89 -9.06 16.62
C SER A 492 12.49 -9.38 17.98
N LYS A 493 13.82 -9.56 18.06
CA LYS A 493 14.52 -9.81 19.32
C LYS A 493 14.45 -8.61 20.26
N ALA A 494 14.68 -7.41 19.74
CA ALA A 494 14.58 -6.17 20.51
C ALA A 494 13.17 -5.98 21.08
N LEU A 495 12.14 -6.18 20.25
CA LEU A 495 10.74 -6.06 20.66
C LEU A 495 10.39 -7.06 21.77
N ARG A 496 10.77 -8.34 21.63
CA ARG A 496 10.55 -9.34 22.69
C ARG A 496 11.29 -9.01 23.99
N LYS A 497 12.47 -8.40 23.90
CA LYS A 497 13.23 -7.95 25.08
C LYS A 497 12.49 -6.80 25.77
N ALA A 498 12.06 -5.80 25.01
CA ALA A 498 11.33 -4.66 25.53
C ALA A 498 9.99 -5.07 26.19
N LEU A 499 9.28 -6.04 25.60
CA LEU A 499 8.03 -6.58 26.16
C LEU A 499 8.22 -7.42 27.43
N ARG A 500 9.44 -7.87 27.74
CA ARG A 500 9.75 -8.67 28.93
C ARG A 500 10.30 -7.85 30.10
N GLN A 501 10.63 -6.58 29.89
CA GLN A 501 11.17 -5.73 30.96
C GLN A 501 10.06 -5.32 31.95
N PRO A 502 10.32 -5.33 33.27
CA PRO A 502 9.36 -4.84 34.26
C PRO A 502 8.97 -3.39 33.97
N ARG A 503 7.66 -3.07 34.03
CA ARG A 503 7.10 -1.75 33.68
C ARG A 503 7.67 -0.57 34.50
N HIS A 504 8.42 -0.83 35.59
CA HIS A 504 8.98 0.15 36.54
C HIS A 504 10.35 0.75 36.17
N GLU A 505 11.06 0.26 35.15
CA GLU A 505 12.27 0.91 34.61
C GLU A 505 11.86 1.99 33.58
N ILE A 506 11.29 3.09 34.08
CA ILE A 506 10.42 4.02 33.35
C ILE A 506 11.15 4.98 32.39
N TYR A 507 12.48 5.09 32.44
CA TYR A 507 13.20 6.21 31.79
C TYR A 507 14.26 5.84 30.73
N THR A 508 14.55 4.56 30.49
CA THR A 508 15.69 4.14 29.63
C THR A 508 15.34 3.21 28.46
N ALA A 509 14.08 2.81 28.31
CA ALA A 509 13.65 1.89 27.25
C ALA A 509 13.27 2.62 25.95
N GLN A 510 13.63 2.05 24.80
CA GLN A 510 13.12 2.49 23.49
C GLN A 510 11.58 2.49 23.50
N PRO A 511 10.92 3.48 22.88
CA PRO A 511 9.45 3.54 22.82
C PRO A 511 8.91 2.27 22.14
N VAL A 512 8.22 1.43 22.92
CA VAL A 512 7.75 0.10 22.49
C VAL A 512 6.84 0.20 21.26
N GLY A 513 6.02 1.24 21.16
CA GLY A 513 5.16 1.48 20.00
C GLY A 513 5.95 1.68 18.71
N GLN A 514 6.99 2.50 18.72
CA GLN A 514 7.86 2.73 17.56
C GLN A 514 8.62 1.46 17.17
N LEU A 515 9.12 0.71 18.16
CA LEU A 515 9.80 -0.56 17.91
C LEU A 515 8.87 -1.62 17.29
N HIS A 516 7.60 -1.63 17.71
CA HIS A 516 6.56 -2.47 17.13
C HIS A 516 6.27 -2.08 15.67
N GLU A 517 6.10 -0.80 15.37
CA GLU A 517 5.88 -0.29 14.01
C GLU A 517 7.05 -0.62 13.07
N ASP A 518 8.28 -0.40 13.52
CA ASP A 518 9.49 -0.73 12.77
C ASP A 518 9.57 -2.22 12.45
N TYR A 519 9.25 -3.06 13.44
CA TYR A 519 9.18 -4.52 13.25
C TYR A 519 8.09 -4.88 12.23
N MET A 520 6.89 -4.31 12.33
CA MET A 520 5.78 -4.60 11.42
C MET A 520 6.09 -4.16 9.99
N HIS A 521 6.68 -2.97 9.81
CA HIS A 521 7.13 -2.48 8.50
C HIS A 521 8.16 -3.45 7.89
N SER A 522 9.20 -3.81 8.65
CA SER A 522 10.26 -4.72 8.21
C SER A 522 9.72 -6.12 7.89
N ARG A 523 8.78 -6.63 8.70
CA ARG A 523 8.12 -7.93 8.50
C ARG A 523 7.33 -7.98 7.20
N VAL A 524 6.53 -6.95 6.91
CA VAL A 524 5.77 -6.88 5.65
C VAL A 524 6.71 -6.76 4.45
N ALA A 525 7.73 -5.89 4.51
CA ALA A 525 8.73 -5.73 3.46
C ALA A 525 9.49 -7.03 3.16
N GLN A 526 9.88 -7.79 4.20
CA GLN A 526 10.56 -9.07 4.07
C GLN A 526 9.63 -10.13 3.43
N LYS A 527 8.40 -10.28 3.92
CA LYS A 527 7.42 -11.27 3.40
C LYS A 527 7.12 -11.02 1.92
N THR A 528 6.92 -9.76 1.55
CA THR A 528 6.61 -9.35 0.17
C THR A 528 7.80 -9.55 -0.76
N SER A 529 9.00 -9.16 -0.34
CA SER A 529 10.25 -9.39 -1.08
C SER A 529 10.51 -10.88 -1.32
N ARG A 530 10.32 -11.72 -0.30
CA ARG A 530 10.42 -13.19 -0.43
C ARG A 530 9.47 -13.76 -1.48
N LEU A 531 8.24 -13.25 -1.54
CA LEU A 531 7.27 -13.65 -2.56
C LEU A 531 7.72 -13.24 -3.97
N TRP A 532 8.32 -12.04 -4.11
CA TRP A 532 8.89 -11.60 -5.38
C TRP A 532 10.08 -12.46 -5.81
N LEU A 533 11.03 -12.77 -4.93
CA LEU A 533 12.17 -13.66 -5.22
C LEU A 533 11.68 -15.03 -5.73
N LYS A 534 10.70 -15.64 -5.05
CA LYS A 534 10.04 -16.88 -5.52
C LYS A 534 9.38 -16.72 -6.89
N ARG A 535 8.85 -15.54 -7.20
CA ARG A 535 8.26 -15.25 -8.52
C ARG A 535 9.34 -15.04 -9.57
N TRP A 536 10.44 -14.35 -9.26
CA TRP A 536 11.54 -14.10 -10.17
C TRP A 536 12.18 -15.39 -10.64
N VAL A 537 12.41 -16.35 -9.74
CA VAL A 537 12.87 -17.69 -10.08
C VAL A 537 11.95 -18.38 -11.10
N ARG A 538 10.62 -18.30 -10.91
CA ARG A 538 9.67 -18.87 -11.88
C ARG A 538 9.71 -18.16 -13.23
N LEU A 539 9.87 -16.83 -13.24
CA LEU A 539 10.02 -16.05 -14.47
C LEU A 539 11.33 -16.39 -15.18
N LEU A 540 12.42 -16.56 -14.44
CA LEU A 540 13.73 -16.94 -14.97
C LEU A 540 13.64 -18.31 -15.65
N LEU A 541 13.13 -19.33 -14.95
CA LEU A 541 12.91 -20.67 -15.51
C LEU A 541 12.00 -20.63 -16.75
N ALA A 542 10.94 -19.83 -16.72
CA ALA A 542 10.05 -19.68 -17.88
C ALA A 542 10.75 -18.99 -19.07
N SER A 543 11.62 -18.02 -18.83
CA SER A 543 12.38 -17.35 -19.89
C SER A 543 13.45 -18.24 -20.51
N MET A 544 13.97 -19.21 -19.75
CA MET A 544 14.94 -20.20 -20.25
C MET A 544 14.34 -21.16 -21.29
N TYR A 545 13.01 -21.30 -21.37
CA TYR A 545 12.36 -22.11 -22.41
C TYR A 545 12.61 -21.55 -23.83
N SER A 546 12.67 -20.22 -24.00
CA SER A 546 12.95 -19.62 -25.31
C SER A 546 14.42 -19.77 -25.72
N TRP A 547 15.32 -19.98 -24.75
CA TRP A 547 16.77 -20.11 -24.93
C TRP A 547 17.19 -21.46 -25.50
N ARG A 548 16.30 -22.47 -25.49
CA ARG A 548 16.51 -23.76 -26.16
C ARG A 548 16.96 -23.61 -27.63
N LYS A 549 16.52 -22.53 -28.31
CA LYS A 549 16.88 -22.26 -29.71
C LYS A 549 18.33 -21.77 -29.88
N VAL A 550 19.01 -21.39 -28.80
CA VAL A 550 20.28 -20.66 -28.81
C VAL A 550 21.39 -21.38 -28.01
N ASP A 551 21.06 -22.29 -27.08
CA ASP A 551 22.02 -23.06 -26.27
C ASP A 551 22.64 -24.25 -27.05
N LYS A 552 23.39 -23.95 -28.13
CA LYS A 552 24.01 -24.97 -28.98
C LYS A 552 25.11 -25.76 -28.26
N ASP A 553 25.79 -25.15 -27.30
CA ASP A 553 26.98 -25.70 -26.64
C ASP A 553 26.65 -26.44 -25.33
N LEU A 554 25.35 -26.66 -25.04
CA LEU A 554 24.84 -27.32 -23.81
C LEU A 554 25.23 -26.67 -22.47
N PHE A 555 26.06 -25.63 -22.47
CA PHE A 555 26.58 -25.00 -21.27
C PHE A 555 25.49 -24.49 -20.34
N TRP A 556 24.42 -23.89 -20.87
CA TRP A 556 23.36 -23.36 -20.03
C TRP A 556 22.48 -24.45 -19.45
N SER A 557 22.03 -25.36 -20.30
CA SER A 557 21.17 -26.48 -19.91
C SER A 557 21.84 -27.43 -18.93
N THR A 558 23.13 -27.72 -19.07
CA THR A 558 23.82 -28.73 -18.25
C THR A 558 24.61 -28.17 -17.07
N ILE A 559 25.09 -26.92 -17.13
CA ILE A 559 25.93 -26.35 -16.06
C ILE A 559 25.21 -25.19 -15.36
N GLN A 560 24.77 -24.19 -16.11
CA GLN A 560 24.27 -22.96 -15.49
C GLN A 560 22.90 -23.13 -14.83
N ILE A 561 21.94 -23.79 -15.48
CA ILE A 561 20.61 -23.99 -14.90
C ILE A 561 20.69 -24.81 -13.59
N PRO A 562 21.40 -25.95 -13.53
CA PRO A 562 21.62 -26.66 -12.27
C PRO A 562 22.28 -25.81 -11.18
N LYS A 563 23.30 -25.02 -11.54
CA LYS A 563 23.96 -24.09 -10.60
C LYS A 563 22.97 -23.07 -10.04
N VAL A 564 22.17 -22.43 -10.89
CA VAL A 564 21.12 -21.48 -10.48
C VAL A 564 20.09 -22.15 -9.57
N ILE A 565 19.68 -23.39 -9.88
CA ILE A 565 18.75 -24.17 -9.05
C ILE A 565 19.29 -24.40 -7.64
N LEU A 566 20.59 -24.71 -7.52
CA LEU A 566 21.25 -24.93 -6.24
C LEU A 566 21.43 -23.63 -5.45
N GLU A 567 21.95 -22.59 -6.09
CA GLU A 567 22.18 -21.28 -5.46
C GLU A 567 20.88 -20.64 -4.96
N TRP A 568 19.79 -20.80 -5.71
CA TRP A 568 18.48 -20.23 -5.37
C TRP A 568 17.51 -21.24 -4.75
N LYS A 569 18.01 -22.37 -4.24
CA LYS A 569 17.21 -23.47 -3.68
C LYS A 569 16.14 -23.00 -2.70
N GLU A 570 16.43 -22.00 -1.85
CA GLU A 570 15.46 -21.43 -0.91
C GLU A 570 14.18 -20.93 -1.59
N PHE A 571 14.32 -20.27 -2.75
CA PHE A 571 13.21 -19.63 -3.47
C PHE A 571 12.59 -20.51 -4.55
N MET A 572 13.23 -21.64 -4.87
CA MET A 572 12.77 -22.57 -5.91
C MET A 572 11.43 -23.23 -5.56
N PRO A 573 10.56 -23.51 -6.56
CA PRO A 573 9.42 -24.40 -6.39
C PRO A 573 9.82 -25.79 -5.87
N SER A 574 8.88 -26.53 -5.26
CA SER A 574 9.13 -27.91 -4.80
C SER A 574 9.48 -28.87 -5.94
N LYS A 575 8.87 -28.67 -7.10
CA LYS A 575 9.17 -29.39 -8.34
C LYS A 575 9.65 -28.39 -9.37
N VAL A 576 10.87 -28.55 -9.83
CA VAL A 576 11.47 -27.74 -10.89
C VAL A 576 11.62 -28.63 -12.11
N TRP A 577 11.39 -28.07 -13.28
CA TRP A 577 11.69 -28.74 -14.52
C TRP A 577 12.33 -27.75 -15.48
N TYR A 578 13.26 -28.24 -16.29
CA TYR A 578 13.87 -27.51 -17.38
C TYR A 578 14.17 -28.47 -18.52
N ASP A 579 14.22 -27.94 -19.74
CA ASP A 579 14.44 -28.74 -20.94
C ASP A 579 15.94 -28.77 -21.28
N ILE A 580 16.41 -29.92 -21.77
CA ILE A 580 17.72 -30.16 -22.38
C ILE A 580 17.51 -30.62 -23.83
N PRO A 581 18.52 -30.62 -24.72
CA PRO A 581 18.31 -31.06 -26.11
C PRO A 581 17.66 -32.43 -26.26
N ASP A 582 18.03 -33.38 -25.41
CA ASP A 582 17.56 -34.77 -25.46
C ASP A 582 16.30 -35.06 -24.60
N GLY A 583 15.70 -34.04 -23.95
CA GLY A 583 14.52 -34.26 -23.13
C GLY A 583 14.25 -33.20 -22.08
N ARG A 584 13.62 -33.61 -20.97
CA ARG A 584 13.29 -32.72 -19.85
C ARG A 584 13.83 -33.30 -18.55
N VAL A 585 14.52 -32.46 -17.79
CA VAL A 585 15.00 -32.79 -16.45
C VAL A 585 13.95 -32.33 -15.44
N GLY A 586 13.49 -33.24 -14.59
CA GLY A 586 12.60 -32.95 -13.46
C GLY A 586 13.32 -33.14 -12.13
N ILE A 587 13.36 -32.10 -11.30
CA ILE A 587 14.00 -32.11 -9.99
C ILE A 587 12.93 -31.91 -8.90
N ILE A 588 12.87 -32.84 -7.95
CA ILE A 588 12.06 -32.70 -6.74
C ILE A 588 12.99 -32.18 -5.64
N LEU A 589 12.88 -30.89 -5.34
CA LEU A 589 13.73 -30.23 -4.34
C LEU A 589 13.22 -30.38 -2.91
N ARG A 590 11.91 -30.61 -2.74
CA ARG A 590 11.25 -30.80 -1.44
C ARG A 590 10.17 -31.85 -1.59
N SER A 591 10.13 -32.81 -0.66
CA SER A 591 9.07 -33.82 -0.62
C SER A 591 7.72 -33.20 -0.22
N GLY A 592 6.63 -33.97 -0.37
CA GLY A 592 5.30 -33.54 0.08
C GLY A 592 5.25 -33.32 1.59
N GLU A 593 5.89 -34.21 2.34
CA GLU A 593 5.97 -34.20 3.80
C GLU A 593 6.83 -33.04 4.33
N GLU A 594 8.00 -32.80 3.73
CA GLU A 594 8.85 -31.65 4.09
C GLU A 594 8.13 -30.32 3.88
N LYS A 595 7.25 -30.25 2.88
CA LYS A 595 6.44 -29.07 2.62
C LYS A 595 5.38 -28.85 3.69
N GLU A 596 4.74 -29.92 4.17
CA GLU A 596 3.75 -29.87 5.25
C GLU A 596 4.43 -29.48 6.57
N ILE A 597 5.56 -30.11 6.91
CA ILE A 597 6.36 -29.79 8.10
C ILE A 597 6.87 -28.33 8.06
N TYR A 598 7.35 -27.86 6.90
CA TYR A 598 7.79 -26.48 6.75
C TYR A 598 6.64 -25.48 6.91
N GLN A 599 5.47 -25.81 6.37
CA GLN A 599 4.27 -24.98 6.52
C GLN A 599 3.80 -24.92 7.96
N GLU A 600 3.76 -26.06 8.66
CA GLU A 600 3.40 -26.18 10.08
C GLU A 600 4.36 -25.38 10.96
N LYS A 601 5.68 -25.61 10.87
CA LYS A 601 6.68 -24.81 11.61
C LYS A 601 6.60 -23.32 11.34
N THR A 602 6.32 -22.92 10.10
CA THR A 602 6.18 -21.49 9.75
C THR A 602 4.91 -20.91 10.37
N MET A 603 3.80 -21.66 10.37
CA MET A 603 2.54 -21.27 11.00
C MET A 603 2.68 -21.18 12.52
N ASP A 604 3.34 -22.15 13.16
CA ASP A 604 3.56 -22.16 14.62
C ASP A 604 4.41 -20.98 15.08
N ILE A 605 5.48 -20.63 14.33
CA ILE A 605 6.30 -19.46 14.62
C ILE A 605 5.50 -18.16 14.42
N MET A 606 4.59 -18.13 13.45
CA MET A 606 3.72 -16.98 13.21
C MET A 606 2.68 -16.83 14.32
N ASP A 607 2.00 -17.92 14.69
CA ASP A 607 1.07 -17.98 15.82
C ASP A 607 1.76 -17.63 17.15
N ALA A 608 3.00 -18.07 17.37
CA ALA A 608 3.74 -17.72 18.59
C ALA A 608 4.10 -16.22 18.65
N ASN A 609 4.52 -15.62 17.53
CA ASN A 609 4.80 -14.18 17.49
C ASN A 609 3.51 -13.35 17.61
N ASP A 610 2.44 -13.75 16.94
CA ASP A 610 1.16 -13.05 16.96
C ASP A 610 0.46 -13.23 18.33
N LYS A 611 0.63 -14.37 19.02
CA LYS A 611 0.24 -14.56 20.44
C LYS A 611 1.03 -13.66 21.39
N VAL A 612 2.35 -13.52 21.23
CA VAL A 612 3.17 -12.64 22.09
C VAL A 612 2.78 -11.18 21.91
N LEU A 613 2.41 -10.77 20.71
CA LEU A 613 1.95 -9.40 20.42
C LEU A 613 0.49 -9.19 20.87
N GLY A 614 -0.38 -10.17 20.69
CA GLY A 614 -1.76 -10.15 21.16
C GLY A 614 -1.88 -10.16 22.69
N ASN A 615 -1.07 -10.97 23.38
CA ASN A 615 -1.04 -11.01 24.84
C ASN A 615 -0.55 -9.69 25.47
N ASN A 616 0.17 -8.86 24.71
CA ASN A 616 0.64 -7.54 25.17
C ASN A 616 -0.20 -6.40 24.58
N SER A 617 -1.40 -6.69 24.06
CA SER A 617 -2.33 -5.68 23.50
C SER A 617 -1.76 -4.87 22.32
N LEU A 618 -0.78 -5.38 21.58
CA LEU A 618 -0.15 -4.71 20.43
C LEU A 618 -0.67 -5.21 19.07
N LEU A 619 -1.59 -6.18 19.07
CA LEU A 619 -2.38 -6.58 17.90
C LEU A 619 -3.86 -6.60 18.27
N PRO A 620 -4.77 -6.16 17.37
CA PRO A 620 -6.20 -6.32 17.59
C PRO A 620 -6.58 -7.77 17.84
N VAL A 621 -7.35 -8.00 18.91
CA VAL A 621 -7.82 -9.32 19.39
C VAL A 621 -8.76 -10.01 18.38
N GLN A 622 -9.27 -9.28 17.38
CA GLN A 622 -10.21 -9.80 16.40
C GLN A 622 -9.71 -9.65 14.96
N ASP A 623 -8.57 -10.28 14.65
CA ASP A 623 -8.29 -10.63 13.26
C ASP A 623 -9.14 -11.87 12.90
N GLY A 624 -10.44 -11.63 12.65
CA GLY A 624 -11.41 -12.61 12.14
C GLY A 624 -11.04 -13.23 10.79
N ASN A 625 -9.87 -12.88 10.24
CA ASN A 625 -9.19 -13.58 9.16
C ASN A 625 -8.05 -14.47 9.68
N ARG A 626 -8.26 -15.15 10.82
CA ARG A 626 -7.45 -16.28 11.26
C ARG A 626 -7.39 -17.31 10.13
N TYR A 627 -6.31 -17.24 9.35
CA TYR A 627 -5.97 -18.12 8.24
C TYR A 627 -7.15 -18.46 7.31
N LEU A 628 -7.51 -17.56 6.39
CA LEU A 628 -8.18 -17.99 5.16
C LEU A 628 -7.20 -18.86 4.35
N LEU A 629 -7.14 -20.14 4.71
CA LEU A 629 -6.50 -21.18 3.91
C LEU A 629 -6.99 -21.01 2.47
N THR A 630 -6.07 -20.95 1.50
CA THR A 630 -6.47 -20.95 0.09
C THR A 630 -7.36 -22.17 -0.17
N ARG A 631 -8.29 -22.14 -1.15
CA ARG A 631 -9.14 -23.33 -1.49
C ARG A 631 -8.34 -24.64 -1.59
N ARG A 632 -7.07 -24.59 -2.01
CA ARG A 632 -6.16 -25.74 -2.05
C ARG A 632 -5.71 -26.18 -0.66
N GLN A 633 -5.39 -25.25 0.23
CA GLN A 633 -5.06 -25.53 1.64
C GLN A 633 -6.30 -25.93 2.45
N GLN A 634 -7.48 -25.37 2.18
CA GLN A 634 -8.75 -25.86 2.74
C GLN A 634 -8.96 -27.32 2.35
N LYS A 635 -8.87 -27.66 1.06
CA LYS A 635 -8.95 -29.05 0.61
C LYS A 635 -7.91 -29.97 1.25
N ALA A 636 -6.68 -29.48 1.47
CA ALA A 636 -5.64 -30.23 2.18
C ALA A 636 -5.99 -30.42 3.67
N ALA A 637 -6.52 -29.39 4.34
CA ALA A 637 -6.98 -29.46 5.73
C ALA A 637 -8.23 -30.34 5.90
N THR A 638 -9.19 -30.31 4.97
CA THR A 638 -10.34 -31.23 4.95
C THR A 638 -9.89 -32.67 4.70
N LYS A 639 -8.88 -32.86 3.85
CA LYS A 639 -8.24 -34.18 3.65
C LYS A 639 -7.54 -34.64 4.93
N ARG A 640 -6.86 -33.75 5.67
CA ARG A 640 -6.28 -34.00 7.00
C ARG A 640 -7.32 -34.41 8.03
N GLY A 641 -8.46 -33.71 8.09
CA GLY A 641 -9.59 -34.07 8.97
C GLY A 641 -10.11 -35.48 8.70
N ARG A 642 -10.22 -35.88 7.42
CA ARG A 642 -10.59 -37.26 7.05
C ARG A 642 -9.52 -38.29 7.38
N VAL A 643 -8.23 -37.97 7.22
CA VAL A 643 -7.13 -38.91 7.54
C VAL A 643 -6.99 -39.13 9.04
N ILE A 644 -7.10 -38.08 9.85
CA ILE A 644 -7.06 -38.18 11.32
C ILE A 644 -8.27 -38.96 11.83
N LEU A 645 -9.47 -38.68 11.33
CA LEU A 645 -10.67 -39.44 11.68
C LEU A 645 -10.51 -40.92 11.33
N ASN A 646 -9.97 -41.22 10.15
CA ASN A 646 -9.72 -42.59 9.72
C ASN A 646 -8.65 -43.29 10.58
N GLN A 647 -7.59 -42.60 10.99
CA GLN A 647 -6.56 -43.14 11.89
C GLN A 647 -7.07 -43.37 13.31
N GLN A 648 -7.92 -42.48 13.83
CA GLN A 648 -8.60 -42.64 15.11
C GLN A 648 -9.57 -43.82 15.09
N THR A 649 -10.41 -43.94 14.05
CA THR A 649 -11.30 -45.11 13.90
C THR A 649 -10.55 -46.42 13.70
N LYS A 650 -9.32 -46.39 13.16
CA LYS A 650 -8.47 -47.56 13.03
C LYS A 650 -7.84 -47.94 14.38
N ALA A 651 -7.33 -46.97 15.13
CA ALA A 651 -6.80 -47.18 16.47
C ALA A 651 -7.87 -47.67 17.47
N GLU A 652 -9.10 -47.17 17.37
CA GLU A 652 -10.24 -47.65 18.17
C GLU A 652 -10.63 -49.10 17.81
N LYS A 653 -10.57 -49.48 16.53
CA LYS A 653 -10.80 -50.87 16.10
C LYS A 653 -9.69 -51.82 16.52
N ASP A 654 -8.44 -51.38 16.45
CA ASP A 654 -7.28 -52.17 16.87
C ASP A 654 -7.25 -52.33 18.41
N SER A 655 -7.67 -51.30 19.16
CA SER A 655 -7.87 -51.37 20.62
C SER A 655 -9.07 -52.24 21.04
N ALA A 656 -10.13 -52.30 20.23
CA ALA A 656 -11.28 -53.17 20.50
C ALA A 656 -10.99 -54.64 20.13
N GLY A 657 -10.17 -54.88 19.11
CA GLY A 657 -9.74 -56.22 18.68
C GLY A 657 -8.78 -56.92 19.66
N GLN A 658 -8.07 -56.17 20.51
CA GLN A 658 -7.16 -56.72 21.52
C GLN A 658 -7.82 -57.08 22.86
N LYS A 659 -9.14 -56.84 23.03
CA LYS A 659 -9.89 -57.16 24.26
C LYS A 659 -10.76 -58.42 24.19
N LEU A 660 -10.63 -59.23 23.14
CA LEU A 660 -11.38 -60.49 22.99
C LEU A 660 -10.45 -61.62 22.52
N GLN A 661 -9.60 -62.11 23.42
CA GLN A 661 -9.15 -63.50 23.41
C GLN A 661 -9.67 -64.13 24.71
N PRO A 662 -10.65 -65.06 24.64
CA PRO A 662 -11.00 -65.87 25.80
C PRO A 662 -9.97 -66.98 25.97
N GLU A 663 -9.40 -67.09 27.18
CA GLU A 663 -8.80 -68.33 27.69
C GLU A 663 -9.86 -69.44 27.60
N ILE A 664 -9.54 -70.51 26.89
CA ILE A 664 -10.29 -71.76 26.91
C ILE A 664 -9.36 -72.75 27.61
N ASP A 665 -9.70 -73.08 28.84
CA ASP A 665 -9.18 -74.23 29.60
C ASP A 665 -9.78 -75.54 29.06
N ASP A 666 -9.00 -76.59 29.24
CA ASP A 666 -9.11 -77.96 28.71
C ASP A 666 -10.43 -78.70 29.00
N GLU A 667 -10.95 -79.39 27.97
CA GLU A 667 -11.42 -80.80 28.00
C GLU A 667 -11.45 -81.42 26.60
#